data_AF-A0A2E5VGA4-F1
#
_entry.id   AF-A0A2E5VGA4-F1
#
_cell.length_a   1.000
_cell.length_b   1.000
_cell.length_c   1.000
_cell.angle_alpha   90.00
_cell.angle_beta   90.00
_cell.angle_gamma   90.00
#
_symmetry.space_group_name_H-M   'P 1'
#
loop_
_entity.id
_entity.type
_entity.pdbx_description
1 polymer ?
#
loop_
_entity_poly.entity_id
_entity_poly.type
_entity_poly.pdbx_seq_one_letter_code
_entity_poly.pdbx_strand_id
1 'polypeptide(L)'
;MRKLALVFVLVTGVAPSQATVITTGDVDPGGAGTQPDPWMVVGTLSVARTGDGTLNVEAGGEVSDTVGTIGYGYGVTGIATVHGAGSKWTSSDDLHVGYVGNGILNVEAEGEVFNGVGWIGYNSTGTATISGAGSTWTNSDQLTVGVLGKGTLNVEAGGEVYNTWGVIGLHSSPTSTRWGIATVTGTGSTWTNSGYLAVGELGRGTLNVAAGGAVFNAAAYIGYKSGSTGEATVTGAGSKWTSSDLLTIGGTSTAEGGSGTLNLQDSGEVAVTDTVKLWSSGTVNFAGGSLTTGSFDNSAAGTLNFYDGTLTVNATGGSFKPGTTDFVMDGNAPTDLPELVITDAAGAALAGNLTVGSSQRAKLAVDSGGQVSNTMGILGDDSGSIGIAAVSGADSKWTNTDDLVVGNSGNGTLNVEEEGEVFNTVGYVGWASGSTGMVTVSGAGSKWTNSGWLHLGVYGGGTLQLEQGGEVANSVGRIGFEPGSTGVATVSGAGSKWTNTYWLAVGDYGNGTLEIEAGGEVFNTFGRVAYEPGSTGMVTVTGVGSKWTNWVSLYIGGRSTLAGGSGTLNIVDSGLVRVSDTTKLWEEGLVNLDGGTLNTGTLDLTAGTFNMLDGLLRVDSVIGDITVQGGTLAPGHGYLWHSPAVLSISGDYTQGAAATLEIELAGTEAGEFDQLAVVGTANLDGRLDLVPLAPYTDPAVRGTADDFVIITAEARSGNFSTVHYNGSTLPTGSGSAGSGSFRHHQADGLFRSVTYTATTVQLQNLLALAGDTDGDQDIDLGDYTRLATNFAPGDTGLAWTDGDFDSDGDIDLGDYNSLTSNFNPAGYALVVPEPAAFCVLVTGLLLLAGVKF
;
A
#
# COMPACT_ATOMS: atom_id res chain seq x y z
N MET A 1 79.24 26.02 -24.83
CA MET A 1 78.37 26.25 -26.01
C MET A 1 76.97 25.72 -25.72
N ARG A 2 76.01 26.62 -25.52
CA ARG A 2 74.58 26.58 -25.93
C ARG A 2 73.87 27.68 -25.13
N LYS A 3 73.41 28.70 -25.85
CA LYS A 3 72.77 29.92 -25.32
C LYS A 3 71.36 29.59 -24.83
N LEU A 4 71.05 29.99 -23.60
CA LEU A 4 69.69 30.12 -23.09
C LEU A 4 69.24 31.56 -23.42
N ALA A 5 68.30 31.72 -24.35
CA ALA A 5 67.69 33.02 -24.64
C ALA A 5 66.40 33.12 -23.82
N LEU A 6 66.43 34.01 -22.83
CA LEU A 6 65.28 34.44 -22.06
C LEU A 6 64.41 35.33 -22.96
N VAL A 7 63.22 34.86 -23.34
CA VAL A 7 62.24 35.69 -24.05
C VAL A 7 61.51 36.54 -23.01
N PHE A 8 61.79 37.84 -23.00
CA PHE A 8 60.95 38.84 -22.35
C PHE A 8 59.66 38.96 -23.16
N VAL A 9 58.54 38.47 -22.64
CA VAL A 9 57.22 38.86 -23.12
C VAL A 9 56.97 40.28 -22.60
N LEU A 10 56.98 41.24 -23.53
CA LEU A 10 56.57 42.60 -23.29
C LEU A 10 55.05 42.58 -23.03
N VAL A 11 54.63 42.56 -21.76
CA VAL A 11 53.27 42.91 -21.40
C VAL A 11 53.15 44.41 -21.65
N THR A 12 52.60 44.79 -22.80
CA THR A 12 52.11 46.14 -23.00
C THR A 12 50.96 46.34 -22.01
N GLY A 13 51.24 47.03 -20.91
CA GLY A 13 50.20 47.50 -20.00
C GLY A 13 49.21 48.34 -20.79
N VAL A 14 48.00 47.81 -20.96
CA VAL A 14 46.85 48.61 -21.36
C VAL A 14 46.62 49.56 -20.18
N ALA A 15 46.71 50.87 -20.40
CA ALA A 15 46.32 51.83 -19.39
C ALA A 15 44.87 51.53 -18.97
N PRO A 16 44.51 51.62 -17.67
CA PRO A 16 43.11 51.55 -17.28
C PRO A 16 42.34 52.60 -18.09
N SER A 17 41.25 52.19 -18.75
CA SER A 17 40.34 53.15 -19.38
C SER A 17 39.90 54.12 -18.30
N GLN A 18 40.16 55.42 -18.50
CA GLN A 18 39.64 56.45 -17.62
C GLN A 18 38.11 56.34 -17.62
N ALA A 19 37.48 56.52 -16.47
CA ALA A 19 36.02 56.64 -16.39
C ALA A 19 35.53 57.74 -17.33
N THR A 20 34.45 57.47 -18.07
CA THR A 20 34.00 58.36 -19.15
C THR A 20 32.49 58.46 -19.23
N VAL A 21 32.02 59.70 -19.30
CA VAL A 21 30.67 60.07 -19.72
C VAL A 21 30.77 60.78 -21.06
N ILE A 22 30.16 60.21 -22.11
CA ILE A 22 30.24 60.71 -23.49
C ILE A 22 28.83 60.93 -24.01
N THR A 23 28.59 62.13 -24.53
CA THR A 23 27.34 62.49 -25.19
C THR A 23 27.57 62.75 -26.67
N THR A 24 26.63 62.34 -27.52
CA THR A 24 26.61 62.71 -28.94
C THR A 24 25.24 63.27 -29.35
N GLY A 25 25.21 64.09 -30.40
CA GLY A 25 23.96 64.74 -30.84
C GLY A 25 23.41 65.73 -29.81
N ASP A 26 22.09 65.74 -29.65
CA ASP A 26 21.36 66.67 -28.79
C ASP A 26 21.12 66.06 -27.40
N VAL A 27 22.03 66.36 -26.46
CA VAL A 27 21.88 66.07 -25.03
C VAL A 27 21.89 67.39 -24.25
N ASP A 28 20.86 67.64 -23.45
CA ASP A 28 20.67 68.90 -22.71
C ASP A 28 20.50 68.64 -21.21
N PRO A 29 21.31 69.24 -20.32
CA PRO A 29 22.50 70.05 -20.63
C PRO A 29 23.66 69.20 -21.16
N GLY A 30 24.74 69.85 -21.62
CA GLY A 30 26.02 69.20 -21.94
C GLY A 30 26.42 69.23 -23.42
N GLY A 31 25.46 69.18 -24.35
CA GLY A 31 25.73 69.10 -25.79
C GLY A 31 26.51 67.83 -26.17
N ALA A 32 27.07 67.78 -27.38
CA ALA A 32 27.93 66.66 -27.80
C ALA A 32 29.37 66.84 -27.29
N GLY A 33 29.92 65.80 -26.64
CA GLY A 33 31.30 65.78 -26.16
C GLY A 33 31.49 64.88 -24.93
N THR A 34 32.71 64.88 -24.39
CA THR A 34 32.99 64.27 -23.08
C THR A 34 32.48 65.19 -21.97
N GLN A 35 31.73 64.64 -21.03
CA GLN A 35 31.20 65.35 -19.87
C GLN A 35 32.12 65.17 -18.64
N PRO A 36 32.00 66.03 -17.61
CA PRO A 36 32.68 65.83 -16.34
C PRO A 36 32.35 64.46 -15.73
N ASP A 37 33.26 63.91 -14.91
CA ASP A 37 33.05 62.67 -14.19
C ASP A 37 33.42 62.87 -12.70
N PRO A 38 32.48 62.74 -11.75
CA PRO A 38 31.03 62.52 -11.97
C PRO A 38 30.34 63.71 -12.65
N TRP A 39 29.36 63.43 -13.52
CA TRP A 39 28.53 64.44 -14.17
C TRP A 39 27.28 64.74 -13.33
N MET A 40 27.33 65.83 -12.56
CA MET A 40 26.19 66.28 -11.76
C MET A 40 25.36 67.33 -12.52
N VAL A 41 24.18 66.93 -12.95
CA VAL A 41 23.17 67.80 -13.57
C VAL A 41 22.17 68.25 -12.52
N VAL A 42 21.94 69.56 -12.42
CA VAL A 42 20.87 70.10 -11.56
C VAL A 42 19.61 70.25 -12.41
N GLY A 43 18.56 69.49 -12.08
CA GLY A 43 17.29 69.49 -12.82
C GLY A 43 17.20 68.33 -13.83
N THR A 44 16.60 68.60 -14.99
CA THR A 44 16.33 67.57 -16.00
C THR A 44 17.53 67.32 -16.89
N LEU A 45 17.90 66.05 -17.09
CA LEU A 45 18.78 65.60 -18.17
C LEU A 45 17.94 65.03 -19.31
N SER A 46 18.10 65.58 -20.51
CA SER A 46 17.38 65.16 -21.72
C SER A 46 18.34 64.64 -22.78
N VAL A 47 18.26 63.34 -23.02
CA VAL A 47 18.88 62.67 -24.18
C VAL A 47 17.88 62.74 -25.33
N ALA A 48 18.23 63.48 -26.39
CA ALA A 48 17.37 63.83 -27.52
C ALA A 48 16.23 64.80 -27.18
N ARG A 49 16.57 66.09 -26.96
CA ARG A 49 15.57 67.13 -26.62
C ARG A 49 14.80 67.67 -27.83
N THR A 50 15.50 67.98 -28.90
CA THR A 50 14.98 68.58 -30.15
C THR A 50 15.53 67.91 -31.42
N GLY A 51 16.69 67.24 -31.33
CA GLY A 51 17.22 66.30 -32.32
C GLY A 51 17.61 64.97 -31.67
N ASP A 52 18.13 64.03 -32.44
CA ASP A 52 18.62 62.74 -31.92
C ASP A 52 19.85 62.96 -31.02
N GLY A 53 20.00 62.10 -30.00
CA GLY A 53 21.10 62.22 -29.04
C GLY A 53 21.43 60.90 -28.36
N THR A 54 22.68 60.76 -27.91
CA THR A 54 23.14 59.59 -27.16
C THR A 54 23.88 59.99 -25.88
N LEU A 55 23.74 59.18 -24.84
CA LEU A 55 24.49 59.25 -23.58
C LEU A 55 25.14 57.88 -23.32
N ASN A 56 26.47 57.83 -23.24
CA ASN A 56 27.22 56.66 -22.86
C ASN A 56 27.92 56.92 -21.53
N VAL A 57 27.65 56.07 -20.54
CA VAL A 57 28.29 56.07 -19.23
C VAL A 57 29.09 54.78 -19.13
N GLU A 58 30.42 54.90 -19.23
CA GLU A 58 31.32 53.76 -19.42
C GLU A 58 32.55 53.85 -18.50
N ALA A 59 33.23 52.71 -18.33
CA ALA A 59 34.51 52.62 -17.62
C ALA A 59 34.50 53.13 -16.17
N GLY A 60 33.36 53.05 -15.47
CA GLY A 60 33.21 53.55 -14.11
C GLY A 60 32.72 54.99 -14.01
N GLY A 61 32.24 55.58 -15.12
CA GLY A 61 31.71 56.94 -15.13
C GLY A 61 30.40 57.06 -14.34
N GLU A 62 30.15 58.24 -13.77
CA GLU A 62 28.94 58.48 -12.98
C GLU A 62 28.16 59.70 -13.50
N VAL A 63 26.84 59.56 -13.62
CA VAL A 63 25.90 60.63 -13.98
C VAL A 63 24.82 60.73 -12.91
N SER A 64 24.48 61.97 -12.51
CA SER A 64 23.35 62.21 -11.63
C SER A 64 22.50 63.40 -12.07
N ASP A 65 21.18 63.29 -11.93
CA ASP A 65 20.23 64.36 -12.23
C ASP A 65 19.02 64.36 -11.29
N THR A 66 18.12 65.33 -11.43
CA THR A 66 16.82 65.28 -10.76
C THR A 66 15.85 64.39 -11.52
N VAL A 67 15.66 64.65 -12.82
CA VAL A 67 14.78 63.88 -13.70
C VAL A 67 15.52 63.49 -14.97
N GLY A 68 15.58 62.20 -15.27
CA GLY A 68 16.16 61.66 -16.49
C GLY A 68 15.10 61.53 -17.58
N THR A 69 15.41 61.94 -18.80
CA THR A 69 14.53 61.75 -19.96
C THR A 69 15.31 61.29 -21.19
N ILE A 70 14.88 60.20 -21.81
CA ILE A 70 15.43 59.66 -23.04
C ILE A 70 14.34 59.72 -24.11
N GLY A 71 14.60 60.40 -25.23
CA GLY A 71 13.58 60.68 -26.24
C GLY A 71 12.58 61.74 -25.76
N TYR A 72 13.09 62.92 -25.39
CA TYR A 72 12.27 64.02 -24.87
C TYR A 72 11.47 64.74 -25.97
N GLY A 73 12.02 64.91 -27.18
CA GLY A 73 11.37 65.63 -28.29
C GLY A 73 10.40 64.79 -29.12
N TYR A 74 9.51 65.40 -29.89
CA TYR A 74 8.67 64.66 -30.85
C TYR A 74 9.49 64.20 -32.05
N GLY A 75 9.34 62.92 -32.44
CA GLY A 75 9.96 62.37 -33.66
C GLY A 75 11.49 62.21 -33.60
N VAL A 76 12.09 62.35 -32.42
CA VAL A 76 13.53 62.14 -32.18
C VAL A 76 13.78 60.83 -31.46
N THR A 77 15.03 60.37 -31.47
CA THR A 77 15.50 59.17 -30.79
C THR A 77 16.61 59.50 -29.81
N GLY A 78 16.37 59.20 -28.53
CA GLY A 78 17.38 59.22 -27.48
C GLY A 78 17.87 57.81 -27.18
N ILE A 79 19.18 57.65 -26.99
CA ILE A 79 19.79 56.38 -26.59
C ILE A 79 20.69 56.62 -25.38
N ALA A 80 20.45 55.96 -24.27
CA ALA A 80 21.36 55.94 -23.14
C ALA A 80 21.92 54.53 -22.93
N THR A 81 23.23 54.42 -22.72
CA THR A 81 23.91 53.16 -22.41
C THR A 81 24.74 53.35 -21.14
N VAL A 82 24.48 52.54 -20.12
CA VAL A 82 25.28 52.45 -18.89
C VAL A 82 25.96 51.10 -18.89
N HIS A 83 27.28 51.10 -19.10
CA HIS A 83 28.04 49.89 -19.38
C HIS A 83 29.32 49.82 -18.55
N GLY A 84 29.61 48.64 -18.01
CA GLY A 84 30.87 48.35 -17.32
C GLY A 84 30.78 48.54 -15.81
N ALA A 85 31.61 47.77 -15.09
CA ALA A 85 31.67 47.79 -13.64
C ALA A 85 31.91 49.21 -13.11
N GLY A 86 31.04 49.62 -12.17
CA GLY A 86 31.09 50.93 -11.51
C GLY A 86 30.50 52.08 -12.34
N SER A 87 30.02 51.85 -13.57
CA SER A 87 29.32 52.88 -14.34
C SER A 87 27.91 53.08 -13.80
N LYS A 88 27.52 54.34 -13.48
CA LYS A 88 26.26 54.62 -12.78
C LYS A 88 25.48 55.78 -13.39
N TRP A 89 24.16 55.64 -13.42
CA TRP A 89 23.24 56.76 -13.63
C TRP A 89 22.20 56.83 -12.51
N THR A 90 22.18 57.94 -11.77
CA THR A 90 21.25 58.18 -10.65
C THR A 90 20.35 59.39 -10.91
N SER A 91 19.06 59.19 -11.12
CA SER A 91 18.06 60.26 -11.06
C SER A 91 17.45 60.31 -9.66
N SER A 92 17.38 61.49 -9.02
CA SER A 92 16.78 61.59 -7.68
C SER A 92 15.25 61.46 -7.67
N ASP A 93 14.62 61.63 -8.83
CA ASP A 93 13.17 61.57 -9.08
C ASP A 93 12.91 60.63 -10.28
N ASP A 94 12.12 61.03 -11.27
CA ASP A 94 11.69 60.14 -12.36
C ASP A 94 12.77 59.87 -13.43
N LEU A 95 12.73 58.68 -14.03
CA LEU A 95 13.42 58.35 -15.27
C LEU A 95 12.40 57.96 -16.35
N HIS A 96 12.37 58.72 -17.46
CA HIS A 96 11.50 58.46 -18.60
C HIS A 96 12.30 57.88 -19.78
N VAL A 97 11.98 56.66 -20.18
CA VAL A 97 12.50 56.00 -21.38
C VAL A 97 11.42 56.08 -22.46
N GLY A 98 11.55 57.01 -23.40
CA GLY A 98 10.55 57.28 -24.44
C GLY A 98 9.42 58.18 -23.93
N TYR A 99 9.73 59.45 -23.67
CA TYR A 99 8.80 60.43 -23.13
C TYR A 99 7.71 60.80 -24.16
N VAL A 100 8.03 61.61 -25.17
CA VAL A 100 7.18 61.83 -26.38
C VAL A 100 7.92 61.49 -27.68
N GLY A 101 9.24 61.28 -27.61
CA GLY A 101 10.08 60.70 -28.66
C GLY A 101 10.38 59.22 -28.39
N ASN A 102 11.22 58.62 -29.22
CA ASN A 102 11.69 57.26 -29.00
C ASN A 102 12.83 57.27 -27.98
N GLY A 103 12.75 56.44 -26.94
CA GLY A 103 13.82 56.31 -25.96
C GLY A 103 14.31 54.88 -25.84
N ILE A 104 15.63 54.72 -25.78
CA ILE A 104 16.30 53.44 -25.60
C ILE A 104 17.24 53.55 -24.40
N LEU A 105 17.10 52.68 -23.41
CA LEU A 105 18.01 52.52 -22.28
C LEU A 105 18.64 51.14 -22.34
N ASN A 106 19.96 51.08 -22.35
CA ASN A 106 20.72 49.83 -22.21
C ASN A 106 21.53 49.88 -20.92
N VAL A 107 21.39 48.86 -20.08
CA VAL A 107 22.19 48.68 -18.87
C VAL A 107 22.89 47.35 -18.99
N GLU A 108 24.21 47.38 -19.16
CA GLU A 108 24.98 46.23 -19.60
C GLU A 108 26.27 46.06 -18.80
N ALA A 109 26.80 44.83 -18.76
CA ALA A 109 28.12 44.53 -18.20
C ALA A 109 28.39 45.17 -16.82
N GLU A 110 27.53 44.91 -15.83
CA GLU A 110 27.64 45.45 -14.45
C GLU A 110 27.33 46.96 -14.31
N GLY A 111 26.72 47.60 -15.32
CA GLY A 111 26.20 48.96 -15.20
C GLY A 111 25.03 49.07 -14.21
N GLU A 112 24.88 50.22 -13.56
CA GLU A 112 23.84 50.47 -12.56
C GLU A 112 23.00 51.71 -12.89
N VAL A 113 21.67 51.57 -12.86
CA VAL A 113 20.72 52.69 -12.98
C VAL A 113 19.84 52.76 -11.74
N PHE A 114 19.67 53.96 -11.20
CA PHE A 114 18.80 54.23 -10.06
C PHE A 114 17.88 55.41 -10.33
N ASN A 115 16.60 55.30 -9.97
CA ASN A 115 15.66 56.41 -9.96
C ASN A 115 14.50 56.21 -8.97
N GLY A 116 13.67 57.25 -8.79
CA GLY A 116 12.42 57.20 -8.04
C GLY A 116 11.36 56.35 -8.74
N VAL A 117 10.71 56.93 -9.74
CA VAL A 117 9.69 56.26 -10.59
C VAL A 117 10.21 56.08 -12.01
N GLY A 118 10.07 54.86 -12.53
CA GLY A 118 10.48 54.50 -13.89
C GLY A 118 9.30 54.48 -14.85
N TRP A 119 9.45 55.15 -16.00
CA TRP A 119 8.43 55.21 -17.04
C TRP A 119 9.00 54.74 -18.38
N ILE A 120 8.47 53.66 -18.94
CA ILE A 120 8.86 53.19 -20.28
C ILE A 120 7.71 53.41 -21.25
N GLY A 121 7.95 54.22 -22.28
CA GLY A 121 6.99 54.56 -23.33
C GLY A 121 5.83 55.40 -22.80
N TYR A 122 6.11 56.61 -22.28
CA TYR A 122 5.19 57.51 -21.56
C TYR A 122 4.16 58.26 -22.42
N ASN A 123 4.44 58.44 -23.71
CA ASN A 123 3.49 58.85 -24.74
C ASN A 123 3.93 58.41 -26.15
N SER A 124 5.03 57.66 -26.22
CA SER A 124 5.69 57.23 -27.45
C SER A 124 6.32 55.84 -27.23
N THR A 125 7.37 55.49 -27.97
CA THR A 125 8.05 54.20 -27.85
C THR A 125 9.22 54.29 -26.87
N GLY A 126 9.23 53.44 -25.85
CA GLY A 126 10.34 53.26 -24.92
C GLY A 126 10.82 51.82 -24.91
N THR A 127 12.12 51.61 -24.88
CA THR A 127 12.72 50.28 -24.70
C THR A 127 13.82 50.36 -23.67
N ALA A 128 13.75 49.52 -22.64
CA ALA A 128 14.83 49.33 -21.68
C ALA A 128 15.31 47.88 -21.73
N THR A 129 16.62 47.68 -21.84
CA THR A 129 17.27 46.38 -21.85
C THR A 129 18.30 46.33 -20.73
N ILE A 130 18.11 45.44 -19.77
CA ILE A 130 19.01 45.21 -18.65
C ILE A 130 19.61 43.82 -18.88
N SER A 131 20.90 43.77 -19.24
CA SER A 131 21.54 42.57 -19.78
C SER A 131 22.91 42.32 -19.17
N GLY A 132 23.16 41.09 -18.72
CA GLY A 132 24.44 40.69 -18.14
C GLY A 132 24.40 40.64 -16.60
N ALA A 133 25.11 39.67 -16.03
CA ALA A 133 25.23 39.50 -14.60
C ALA A 133 25.77 40.79 -13.93
N GLY A 134 25.11 41.22 -12.86
CA GLY A 134 25.46 42.44 -12.12
C GLY A 134 24.93 43.74 -12.72
N SER A 135 24.34 43.72 -13.92
CA SER A 135 23.65 44.90 -14.46
C SER A 135 22.32 45.11 -13.74
N THR A 136 22.12 46.30 -13.18
CA THR A 136 20.96 46.58 -12.32
C THR A 136 20.20 47.82 -12.74
N TRP A 137 18.87 47.75 -12.65
CA TRP A 137 18.00 48.91 -12.66
C TRP A 137 17.08 48.92 -11.44
N THR A 138 17.33 49.86 -10.52
CA THR A 138 16.59 50.02 -9.29
C THR A 138 15.68 51.25 -9.36
N ASN A 139 14.38 51.03 -9.16
CA ASN A 139 13.40 52.09 -8.95
C ASN A 139 12.98 52.04 -7.48
N SER A 140 13.08 53.13 -6.73
CA SER A 140 12.67 53.09 -5.31
C SER A 140 11.16 53.02 -5.12
N ASP A 141 10.39 53.38 -6.15
CA ASP A 141 8.93 53.40 -6.17
C ASP A 141 8.40 52.54 -7.35
N GLN A 142 7.53 53.07 -8.21
CA GLN A 142 6.88 52.33 -9.28
C GLN A 142 7.75 52.22 -10.54
N LEU A 143 7.66 51.08 -11.24
CA LEU A 143 8.11 50.93 -12.62
C LEU A 143 6.91 50.63 -13.51
N THR A 144 6.67 51.48 -14.51
CA THR A 144 5.58 51.29 -15.46
C THR A 144 6.07 51.08 -16.89
N VAL A 145 5.62 49.98 -17.51
CA VAL A 145 5.91 49.61 -18.89
C VAL A 145 4.68 49.87 -19.75
N GLY A 146 4.75 50.85 -20.63
CA GLY A 146 3.67 51.26 -21.54
C GLY A 146 2.66 52.19 -20.86
N VAL A 147 2.99 53.48 -20.77
CA VAL A 147 2.10 54.53 -20.25
C VAL A 147 1.62 55.36 -21.43
N LEU A 148 0.36 55.25 -21.84
CA LEU A 148 -0.18 55.95 -23.02
C LEU A 148 0.59 55.72 -24.36
N GLY A 149 1.73 55.01 -24.38
CA GLY A 149 2.58 54.70 -25.52
C GLY A 149 2.91 53.21 -25.60
N LYS A 150 4.04 52.86 -26.24
CA LYS A 150 4.56 51.48 -26.31
C LYS A 150 5.78 51.36 -25.42
N GLY A 151 5.70 50.52 -24.39
CA GLY A 151 6.83 50.25 -23.51
C GLY A 151 7.33 48.82 -23.69
N THR A 152 8.64 48.64 -23.69
CA THR A 152 9.28 47.33 -23.70
C THR A 152 10.37 47.27 -22.65
N LEU A 153 10.26 46.31 -21.73
CA LEU A 153 11.30 45.97 -20.76
C LEU A 153 11.86 44.59 -21.09
N ASN A 154 13.16 44.49 -21.31
CA ASN A 154 13.88 43.24 -21.45
C ASN A 154 14.85 43.11 -20.28
N VAL A 155 14.72 42.03 -19.51
CA VAL A 155 15.66 41.65 -18.47
C VAL A 155 16.25 40.32 -18.87
N GLU A 156 17.53 40.32 -19.24
CA GLU A 156 18.15 39.19 -19.90
C GLU A 156 19.58 38.90 -19.44
N ALA A 157 20.08 37.71 -19.75
CA ALA A 157 21.48 37.30 -19.52
C ALA A 157 22.01 37.56 -18.09
N GLY A 158 21.18 37.43 -17.05
CA GLY A 158 21.58 37.67 -15.65
C GLY A 158 21.34 39.08 -15.13
N GLY A 159 20.70 39.96 -15.91
CA GLY A 159 20.34 41.31 -15.47
C GLY A 159 19.25 41.35 -14.39
N GLU A 160 19.22 42.41 -13.60
CA GLU A 160 18.32 42.54 -12.45
C GLU A 160 17.54 43.86 -12.46
N VAL A 161 16.24 43.77 -12.22
CA VAL A 161 15.35 44.94 -12.07
C VAL A 161 14.63 44.88 -10.74
N TYR A 162 14.63 46.00 -10.02
CA TYR A 162 13.94 46.15 -8.74
C TYR A 162 13.00 47.35 -8.75
N ASN A 163 11.81 47.18 -8.18
CA ASN A 163 10.89 48.28 -7.87
C ASN A 163 9.93 47.92 -6.72
N THR A 164 9.18 48.91 -6.23
CA THR A 164 8.08 48.69 -5.28
C THR A 164 6.84 48.18 -6.00
N TRP A 165 6.29 48.93 -6.96
CA TRP A 165 5.09 48.53 -7.71
C TRP A 165 5.39 48.36 -9.20
N GLY A 166 5.06 47.20 -9.76
CA GLY A 166 5.26 46.90 -11.17
C GLY A 166 3.95 47.04 -11.93
N VAL A 167 3.95 47.79 -13.02
CA VAL A 167 2.75 47.97 -13.85
C VAL A 167 3.10 47.78 -15.32
N ILE A 168 2.34 46.93 -16.00
CA ILE A 168 2.45 46.71 -17.45
C ILE A 168 1.12 47.10 -18.10
N GLY A 169 1.13 48.10 -18.97
CA GLY A 169 -0.06 48.54 -19.71
C GLY A 169 -0.99 49.44 -18.90
N LEU A 170 -0.58 50.69 -18.70
CA LEU A 170 -1.35 51.73 -17.99
C LEU A 170 -2.02 52.70 -18.99
N HIS A 171 -2.97 52.21 -19.79
CA HIS A 171 -3.74 53.05 -20.72
C HIS A 171 -5.17 52.54 -20.94
N SER A 172 -6.16 53.38 -20.72
CA SER A 172 -7.60 53.01 -20.66
C SER A 172 -8.27 52.71 -22.02
N SER A 173 -7.57 52.15 -23.00
CA SER A 173 -8.16 51.80 -24.31
C SER A 173 -7.79 50.37 -24.74
N PRO A 174 -8.74 49.42 -24.66
CA PRO A 174 -8.53 48.02 -25.08
C PRO A 174 -8.30 47.87 -26.60
N THR A 175 -8.63 48.88 -27.39
CA THR A 175 -8.46 48.89 -28.86
C THR A 175 -7.21 49.64 -29.33
N SER A 176 -6.43 50.20 -28.41
CA SER A 176 -5.24 50.96 -28.78
C SER A 176 -4.08 50.05 -29.20
N THR A 177 -3.29 50.48 -30.18
CA THR A 177 -2.01 49.82 -30.56
C THR A 177 -0.88 50.08 -29.55
N ARG A 178 -1.23 50.59 -28.37
CA ARG A 178 -0.36 50.96 -27.25
C ARG A 178 -0.37 49.81 -26.23
N TRP A 179 0.79 49.38 -25.79
CA TRP A 179 0.94 48.20 -24.95
C TRP A 179 2.24 48.25 -24.15
N GLY A 180 2.24 47.58 -23.01
CA GLY A 180 3.45 47.23 -22.27
C GLY A 180 3.81 45.77 -22.51
N ILE A 181 5.07 45.49 -22.80
CA ILE A 181 5.63 44.13 -22.75
C ILE A 181 6.82 44.14 -21.80
N ALA A 182 6.84 43.21 -20.85
CA ALA A 182 8.02 42.87 -20.08
C ALA A 182 8.44 41.42 -20.37
N THR A 183 9.71 41.21 -20.65
CA THR A 183 10.30 39.88 -20.84
C THR A 183 11.44 39.70 -19.85
N VAL A 184 11.37 38.64 -19.04
CA VAL A 184 12.44 38.21 -18.14
C VAL A 184 12.93 36.86 -18.62
N THR A 185 14.13 36.81 -19.17
CA THR A 185 14.62 35.62 -19.88
C THR A 185 16.08 35.32 -19.63
N GLY A 186 16.44 34.05 -19.55
CA GLY A 186 17.81 33.62 -19.28
C GLY A 186 18.08 33.42 -17.79
N THR A 187 18.92 32.44 -17.49
CA THR A 187 19.29 32.07 -16.13
C THR A 187 19.87 33.26 -15.37
N GLY A 188 19.35 33.51 -14.16
CA GLY A 188 19.80 34.60 -13.29
C GLY A 188 19.17 35.95 -13.58
N SER A 189 18.40 36.10 -14.66
CA SER A 189 17.65 37.33 -14.91
C SER A 189 16.48 37.45 -13.93
N THR A 190 16.37 38.58 -13.24
CA THR A 190 15.35 38.77 -12.20
C THR A 190 14.59 40.07 -12.33
N TRP A 191 13.28 40.03 -12.07
CA TRP A 191 12.48 41.23 -11.84
C TRP A 191 11.73 41.11 -10.51
N THR A 192 12.12 41.94 -9.56
CA THR A 192 11.60 41.93 -8.18
C THR A 192 10.73 43.15 -7.93
N ASN A 193 9.48 42.89 -7.51
CA ASN A 193 8.51 43.89 -7.08
C ASN A 193 8.25 43.67 -5.58
N SER A 194 8.61 44.63 -4.71
CA SER A 194 8.36 44.44 -3.26
C SER A 194 6.88 44.62 -2.87
N GLY A 195 6.10 45.27 -3.73
CA GLY A 195 4.64 45.39 -3.68
C GLY A 195 3.97 44.59 -4.80
N TYR A 196 2.89 45.11 -5.38
CA TYR A 196 2.14 44.37 -6.39
C TYR A 196 2.76 44.46 -7.80
N LEU A 197 2.45 43.45 -8.63
CA LEU A 197 2.66 43.44 -10.08
C LEU A 197 1.31 43.37 -10.80
N ALA A 198 1.00 44.38 -11.63
CA ALA A 198 -0.21 44.40 -12.46
C ALA A 198 0.13 44.22 -13.95
N VAL A 199 -0.33 43.12 -14.54
CA VAL A 199 -0.25 42.83 -15.97
C VAL A 199 -1.58 43.21 -16.62
N GLY A 200 -1.59 44.32 -17.37
CA GLY A 200 -2.81 44.92 -17.88
C GLY A 200 -3.59 45.61 -16.76
N GLU A 201 -3.10 46.75 -16.27
CA GLU A 201 -3.80 47.49 -15.20
C GLU A 201 -5.06 48.19 -15.70
N LEU A 202 -4.91 49.14 -16.63
CA LEU A 202 -6.01 49.84 -17.30
C LEU A 202 -6.09 49.50 -18.79
N GLY A 203 -5.01 48.96 -19.35
CA GLY A 203 -4.84 48.69 -20.78
C GLY A 203 -4.34 47.29 -21.05
N ARG A 204 -3.56 47.17 -22.13
CA ARG A 204 -2.97 45.90 -22.55
C ARG A 204 -1.55 45.76 -22.01
N GLY A 205 -1.33 44.73 -21.20
CA GLY A 205 -0.02 44.36 -20.68
C GLY A 205 0.29 42.90 -20.92
N THR A 206 1.55 42.61 -21.24
CA THR A 206 2.04 41.24 -21.39
C THR A 206 3.32 41.02 -20.59
N LEU A 207 3.39 39.90 -19.87
CA LEU A 207 4.57 39.43 -19.15
C LEU A 207 5.02 38.09 -19.74
N ASN A 208 6.29 37.98 -20.10
CA ASN A 208 6.91 36.72 -20.52
C ASN A 208 8.05 36.37 -19.56
N VAL A 209 8.01 35.18 -18.97
CA VAL A 209 9.06 34.63 -18.13
C VAL A 209 9.55 33.34 -18.78
N ALA A 210 10.79 33.33 -19.25
CA ALA A 210 11.30 32.26 -20.11
C ALA A 210 12.77 31.89 -19.83
N ALA A 211 13.18 30.71 -20.29
CA ALA A 211 14.58 30.26 -20.29
C ALA A 211 15.35 30.44 -18.96
N GLY A 212 14.70 30.19 -17.81
CA GLY A 212 15.32 30.31 -16.49
C GLY A 212 15.24 31.70 -15.83
N GLY A 213 14.50 32.64 -16.41
CA GLY A 213 14.23 33.95 -15.80
C GLY A 213 13.27 33.85 -14.60
N ALA A 214 13.35 34.81 -13.68
CA ALA A 214 12.55 34.82 -12.45
C ALA A 214 11.84 36.15 -12.18
N VAL A 215 10.57 36.09 -11.80
CA VAL A 215 9.76 37.24 -11.37
C VAL A 215 9.28 37.03 -9.94
N PHE A 216 9.36 38.10 -9.13
CA PHE A 216 8.85 38.12 -7.77
C PHE A 216 7.91 39.31 -7.55
N ASN A 217 6.81 39.09 -6.83
CA ASN A 217 5.97 40.16 -6.29
C ASN A 217 5.36 39.80 -4.92
N ALA A 218 4.85 40.80 -4.20
CA ALA A 218 3.95 40.57 -3.08
C ALA A 218 2.60 40.03 -3.57
N ALA A 219 1.80 40.86 -4.27
CA ALA A 219 0.51 40.47 -4.86
C ALA A 219 0.52 40.65 -6.38
N ALA A 220 -0.29 39.87 -7.11
CA ALA A 220 -0.35 39.95 -8.57
C ALA A 220 -1.77 40.11 -9.12
N TYR A 221 -1.89 40.88 -10.20
CA TYR A 221 -3.15 41.12 -10.91
C TYR A 221 -2.94 40.95 -12.42
N ILE A 222 -3.72 40.07 -13.06
CA ILE A 222 -3.74 39.93 -14.52
C ILE A 222 -5.11 40.38 -15.03
N GLY A 223 -5.18 41.45 -15.82
CA GLY A 223 -6.44 42.08 -16.23
C GLY A 223 -7.13 42.77 -15.04
N TYR A 224 -6.43 43.72 -14.41
CA TYR A 224 -6.78 44.24 -13.08
C TYR A 224 -8.08 45.07 -13.05
N LYS A 225 -8.22 46.07 -13.93
CA LYS A 225 -9.41 46.96 -13.98
C LYS A 225 -10.32 46.60 -15.15
N SER A 226 -11.59 46.99 -15.04
CA SER A 226 -12.57 46.80 -16.12
C SER A 226 -12.07 47.34 -17.47
N GLY A 227 -12.21 46.54 -18.52
CA GLY A 227 -11.77 46.86 -19.88
C GLY A 227 -10.27 46.69 -20.14
N SER A 228 -9.46 46.28 -19.16
CA SER A 228 -8.05 45.94 -19.36
C SER A 228 -7.87 44.52 -19.95
N THR A 229 -6.67 44.25 -20.47
CA THR A 229 -6.26 42.93 -20.94
C THR A 229 -4.86 42.61 -20.44
N GLY A 230 -4.75 41.60 -19.58
CA GLY A 230 -3.47 41.11 -19.09
C GLY A 230 -3.18 39.72 -19.64
N GLU A 231 -1.94 39.48 -20.05
CA GLU A 231 -1.48 38.15 -20.46
C GLU A 231 -0.10 37.87 -19.84
N ALA A 232 0.02 36.78 -19.08
CA ALA A 232 1.29 36.33 -18.54
C ALA A 232 1.60 34.91 -19.03
N THR A 233 2.83 34.69 -19.48
CA THR A 233 3.32 33.37 -19.88
C THR A 233 4.57 33.03 -19.10
N VAL A 234 4.58 31.86 -18.46
CA VAL A 234 5.76 31.26 -17.82
C VAL A 234 6.07 29.96 -18.54
N THR A 235 7.24 29.88 -19.18
CA THR A 235 7.61 28.76 -20.05
C THR A 235 9.08 28.37 -19.91
N GLY A 236 9.35 27.06 -19.97
CA GLY A 236 10.70 26.52 -19.99
C GLY A 236 11.22 26.19 -18.59
N ALA A 237 12.08 25.17 -18.53
CA ALA A 237 12.69 24.71 -17.30
C ALA A 237 13.41 25.84 -16.54
N GLY A 238 13.13 25.95 -15.24
CA GLY A 238 13.73 26.95 -14.35
C GLY A 238 13.10 28.35 -14.43
N SER A 239 12.17 28.60 -15.35
CA SER A 239 11.43 29.86 -15.38
C SER A 239 10.39 29.88 -14.27
N LYS A 240 10.41 30.94 -13.45
CA LYS A 240 9.64 30.99 -12.22
C LYS A 240 9.00 32.35 -11.99
N TRP A 241 7.72 32.33 -11.59
CA TRP A 241 7.05 33.51 -11.07
C TRP A 241 6.52 33.21 -9.66
N THR A 242 6.99 33.96 -8.66
CA THR A 242 6.56 33.82 -7.26
C THR A 242 5.75 35.04 -6.81
N SER A 243 4.58 34.78 -6.23
CA SER A 243 3.73 35.73 -5.53
C SER A 243 3.65 35.35 -4.05
N SER A 244 4.12 36.20 -3.14
CA SER A 244 4.11 35.89 -1.70
C SER A 244 2.75 36.14 -1.02
N ASP A 245 1.80 36.70 -1.76
CA ASP A 245 0.40 36.93 -1.40
C ASP A 245 -0.47 36.46 -2.60
N LEU A 246 -1.72 36.91 -2.71
CA LEU A 246 -2.67 36.52 -3.75
C LEU A 246 -2.20 36.81 -5.20
N LEU A 247 -2.74 36.01 -6.12
CA LEU A 247 -2.76 36.25 -7.56
C LEU A 247 -4.21 36.25 -8.03
N THR A 248 -4.70 37.36 -8.60
CA THR A 248 -6.04 37.40 -9.22
C THR A 248 -5.95 37.50 -10.73
N ILE A 249 -6.80 36.75 -11.41
CA ILE A 249 -6.87 36.68 -12.85
C ILE A 249 -8.27 37.12 -13.28
N GLY A 250 -8.34 38.22 -14.03
CA GLY A 250 -9.58 38.86 -14.46
C GLY A 250 -10.20 39.81 -13.43
N GLY A 251 -9.45 40.33 -12.45
CA GLY A 251 -10.01 41.27 -11.49
C GLY A 251 -9.13 41.61 -10.29
N THR A 252 -9.79 41.86 -9.17
CA THR A 252 -9.20 42.16 -7.85
C THR A 252 -9.55 41.05 -6.86
N SER A 253 -9.16 41.18 -5.58
CA SER A 253 -9.59 40.23 -4.54
C SER A 253 -11.10 40.22 -4.28
N THR A 254 -11.84 41.27 -4.67
CA THR A 254 -13.26 41.44 -4.30
C THR A 254 -14.18 41.80 -5.46
N ALA A 255 -13.64 42.13 -6.64
CA ALA A 255 -14.43 42.53 -7.79
C ALA A 255 -13.81 42.04 -9.10
N GLU A 256 -14.67 41.66 -10.04
CA GLU A 256 -14.28 41.39 -11.42
C GLU A 256 -13.73 42.65 -12.09
N GLY A 257 -12.75 42.47 -12.97
CA GLY A 257 -12.02 43.52 -13.66
C GLY A 257 -12.03 43.31 -15.18
N GLY A 258 -10.83 43.23 -15.76
CA GLY A 258 -10.61 43.06 -17.20
C GLY A 258 -10.51 41.59 -17.58
N SER A 259 -10.00 41.32 -18.78
CA SER A 259 -9.65 39.95 -19.19
C SER A 259 -8.22 39.65 -18.77
N GLY A 260 -8.01 38.53 -18.07
CA GLY A 260 -6.69 38.09 -17.64
C GLY A 260 -6.42 36.67 -18.10
N THR A 261 -5.22 36.43 -18.64
CA THR A 261 -4.79 35.10 -19.06
C THR A 261 -3.44 34.75 -18.43
N LEU A 262 -3.36 33.58 -17.78
CA LEU A 262 -2.12 32.97 -17.34
C LEU A 262 -1.84 31.71 -18.16
N ASN A 263 -0.67 31.63 -18.79
CA ASN A 263 -0.21 30.47 -19.54
C ASN A 263 0.98 29.82 -18.82
N LEU A 264 0.85 28.53 -18.53
CA LEU A 264 1.86 27.69 -17.87
C LEU A 264 2.30 26.60 -18.83
N GLN A 265 3.53 26.69 -19.33
CA GLN A 265 4.00 25.85 -20.44
C GLN A 265 5.36 25.24 -20.14
N ASP A 266 5.70 24.10 -20.74
CA ASP A 266 7.07 23.58 -20.85
C ASP A 266 7.86 23.59 -19.50
N SER A 267 7.24 23.11 -18.41
CA SER A 267 7.80 23.10 -17.05
C SER A 267 8.06 24.48 -16.41
N GLY A 268 7.45 25.55 -16.92
CA GLY A 268 7.41 26.85 -16.26
C GLY A 268 6.57 26.80 -14.98
N GLU A 269 7.04 27.48 -13.92
CA GLU A 269 6.48 27.39 -12.56
C GLU A 269 5.88 28.72 -12.10
N VAL A 270 4.64 28.68 -11.60
CA VAL A 270 4.06 29.77 -10.80
C VAL A 270 3.81 29.29 -9.38
N ALA A 271 4.28 30.04 -8.39
CA ALA A 271 4.05 29.76 -6.98
C ALA A 271 3.35 30.95 -6.32
N VAL A 272 2.23 30.69 -5.66
CA VAL A 272 1.39 31.69 -4.97
C VAL A 272 1.22 31.26 -3.52
N THR A 273 1.58 32.09 -2.55
CA THR A 273 1.52 31.65 -1.15
C THR A 273 0.09 31.59 -0.60
N ASP A 274 -0.74 32.58 -0.95
CA ASP A 274 -2.14 32.63 -0.53
C ASP A 274 -3.05 32.05 -1.62
N THR A 275 -3.87 32.88 -2.26
CA THR A 275 -4.97 32.41 -3.11
C THR A 275 -4.75 32.82 -4.55
N VAL A 276 -4.94 31.86 -5.47
CA VAL A 276 -5.22 32.14 -6.88
C VAL A 276 -6.73 32.33 -7.03
N LYS A 277 -7.17 33.55 -7.33
CA LYS A 277 -8.58 33.88 -7.59
C LYS A 277 -8.80 33.99 -9.09
N LEU A 278 -9.67 33.14 -9.63
CA LEU A 278 -10.05 33.14 -11.04
C LEU A 278 -11.45 33.72 -11.21
N TRP A 279 -11.55 34.88 -11.86
CA TRP A 279 -12.82 35.53 -12.21
C TRP A 279 -13.38 34.99 -13.54
N SER A 280 -14.66 35.24 -13.82
CA SER A 280 -15.34 34.81 -15.05
C SER A 280 -14.65 35.29 -16.34
N SER A 281 -14.02 36.45 -16.31
CA SER A 281 -13.20 36.99 -17.41
C SER A 281 -11.76 36.48 -17.45
N GLY A 282 -11.36 35.68 -16.47
CA GLY A 282 -10.04 35.11 -16.30
C GLY A 282 -9.88 33.76 -16.98
N THR A 283 -8.65 33.44 -17.38
CA THR A 283 -8.27 32.15 -17.97
C THR A 283 -6.94 31.67 -17.40
N VAL A 284 -6.86 30.40 -17.04
CA VAL A 284 -5.60 29.70 -16.74
C VAL A 284 -5.44 28.54 -17.72
N ASN A 285 -4.31 28.49 -18.40
CA ASN A 285 -3.97 27.45 -19.36
C ASN A 285 -2.77 26.65 -18.86
N PHE A 286 -2.93 25.35 -18.74
CA PHE A 286 -1.82 24.44 -18.51
C PHE A 286 -1.47 23.66 -19.78
N ALA A 287 -0.19 23.69 -20.14
CA ALA A 287 0.41 22.93 -21.23
C ALA A 287 1.81 22.43 -20.79
N GLY A 288 1.84 21.69 -19.67
CA GLY A 288 3.05 21.09 -19.11
C GLY A 288 3.79 21.97 -18.07
N GLY A 289 3.27 23.15 -17.73
CA GLY A 289 3.76 23.96 -16.60
C GLY A 289 3.09 23.60 -15.26
N SER A 290 3.50 24.26 -14.18
CA SER A 290 2.97 23.99 -12.84
C SER A 290 2.49 25.27 -12.12
N LEU A 291 1.45 25.10 -11.31
CA LEU A 291 0.94 26.12 -10.39
C LEU A 291 0.85 25.52 -8.99
N THR A 292 1.56 26.12 -8.02
CA THR A 292 1.41 25.81 -6.60
C THR A 292 0.75 26.99 -5.90
N THR A 293 -0.30 26.73 -5.10
CA THR A 293 -1.06 27.77 -4.41
C THR A 293 -1.54 27.33 -3.03
N GLY A 294 -1.69 28.26 -2.09
CA GLY A 294 -2.35 27.96 -0.81
C GLY A 294 -3.86 27.71 -0.97
N SER A 295 -4.51 28.37 -1.92
CA SER A 295 -5.90 28.10 -2.33
C SER A 295 -6.11 28.40 -3.81
N PHE A 296 -7.04 27.68 -4.44
CA PHE A 296 -7.47 27.93 -5.80
C PHE A 296 -8.99 28.16 -5.83
N ASP A 297 -9.40 29.39 -6.09
CA ASP A 297 -10.80 29.80 -6.05
C ASP A 297 -11.31 30.19 -7.45
N ASN A 298 -11.95 29.24 -8.14
CA ASN A 298 -12.70 29.48 -9.37
C ASN A 298 -14.22 29.55 -9.15
N SER A 299 -14.70 29.98 -7.97
CA SER A 299 -16.14 30.09 -7.70
C SER A 299 -16.89 31.08 -8.62
N ALA A 300 -16.17 31.94 -9.34
CA ALA A 300 -16.75 32.84 -10.35
C ALA A 300 -16.86 32.20 -11.74
N ALA A 301 -16.52 30.92 -11.88
CA ALA A 301 -16.59 30.15 -13.13
C ALA A 301 -15.81 30.79 -14.30
N GLY A 302 -14.58 31.22 -14.03
CA GLY A 302 -13.59 31.49 -15.07
C GLY A 302 -13.11 30.23 -15.77
N THR A 303 -12.29 30.41 -16.80
CA THR A 303 -11.87 29.30 -17.67
C THR A 303 -10.61 28.63 -17.12
N LEU A 304 -10.75 27.41 -16.62
CA LEU A 304 -9.65 26.55 -16.21
C LEU A 304 -9.40 25.49 -17.29
N ASN A 305 -8.38 25.72 -18.13
CA ASN A 305 -7.95 24.77 -19.16
C ASN A 305 -6.85 23.87 -18.59
N PHE A 306 -7.28 22.82 -17.91
CA PHE A 306 -6.40 21.90 -17.16
C PHE A 306 -6.22 20.58 -17.90
N TYR A 307 -5.46 20.65 -18.99
CA TYR A 307 -5.28 19.52 -19.91
C TYR A 307 -3.90 18.87 -19.81
N ASP A 308 -2.94 19.50 -19.15
CA ASP A 308 -1.61 18.95 -18.89
C ASP A 308 -1.01 19.65 -17.67
N GLY A 309 0.17 19.24 -17.20
CA GLY A 309 0.87 19.89 -16.11
C GLY A 309 0.23 19.69 -14.72
N THR A 310 0.69 20.45 -13.73
CA THR A 310 0.37 20.17 -12.32
C THR A 310 -0.25 21.39 -11.64
N LEU A 311 -1.38 21.19 -10.95
CA LEU A 311 -1.95 22.15 -10.02
C LEU A 311 -1.87 21.59 -8.60
N THR A 312 -1.14 22.28 -7.72
CA THR A 312 -0.96 21.89 -6.33
C THR A 312 -1.64 22.89 -5.40
N VAL A 313 -2.49 22.41 -4.50
CA VAL A 313 -3.03 23.18 -3.36
C VAL A 313 -2.39 22.65 -2.07
N ASN A 314 -1.57 23.48 -1.41
CA ASN A 314 -0.65 23.04 -0.34
C ASN A 314 -0.61 23.97 0.88
N ALA A 315 -1.78 24.37 1.39
CA ALA A 315 -1.85 25.09 2.66
C ALA A 315 -2.92 24.48 3.56
N THR A 316 -2.64 24.48 4.86
CA THR A 316 -3.59 24.03 5.87
C THR A 316 -4.87 24.84 5.81
N GLY A 317 -6.01 24.17 5.60
CA GLY A 317 -7.30 24.82 5.40
C GLY A 317 -7.46 25.51 4.04
N GLY A 318 -6.48 25.36 3.14
CA GLY A 318 -6.56 25.76 1.75
C GLY A 318 -7.70 25.05 1.02
N SER A 319 -8.27 25.69 0.01
CA SER A 319 -9.42 25.13 -0.72
C SER A 319 -9.22 25.13 -2.24
N PHE A 320 -9.55 24.01 -2.87
CA PHE A 320 -9.70 23.89 -4.32
C PHE A 320 -11.18 24.00 -4.70
N LYS A 321 -11.51 25.00 -5.53
CA LYS A 321 -12.85 25.21 -6.10
C LYS A 321 -12.73 25.30 -7.62
N PRO A 322 -13.18 24.27 -8.38
CA PRO A 322 -13.00 24.25 -9.84
C PRO A 322 -13.98 25.16 -10.60
N GLY A 323 -15.03 25.67 -9.95
CA GLY A 323 -16.04 26.52 -10.59
C GLY A 323 -17.15 25.76 -11.31
N THR A 324 -17.14 24.44 -11.23
CA THR A 324 -18.14 23.54 -11.80
C THR A 324 -18.70 22.61 -10.72
N THR A 325 -19.89 22.05 -10.98
CA THR A 325 -20.48 21.03 -10.09
C THR A 325 -19.70 19.73 -10.21
N ASP A 326 -19.60 19.21 -11.42
CA ASP A 326 -18.76 18.05 -11.76
C ASP A 326 -17.38 18.54 -12.19
N PHE A 327 -16.33 17.84 -11.78
CA PHE A 327 -14.97 18.16 -12.18
C PHE A 327 -14.37 17.00 -12.96
N VAL A 328 -13.93 17.30 -14.18
CA VAL A 328 -13.32 16.34 -15.10
C VAL A 328 -11.88 16.76 -15.31
N MET A 329 -10.96 15.86 -14.99
CA MET A 329 -9.54 15.97 -15.34
C MET A 329 -9.27 15.06 -16.52
N ASP A 330 -8.84 15.64 -17.64
CA ASP A 330 -8.59 14.88 -18.86
C ASP A 330 -7.55 15.58 -19.73
N GLY A 331 -6.58 14.81 -20.24
CA GLY A 331 -5.63 15.30 -21.23
C GLY A 331 -6.30 15.60 -22.57
N ASN A 332 -5.77 16.53 -23.36
CA ASN A 332 -6.25 16.74 -24.74
C ASN A 332 -5.55 15.81 -25.75
N ALA A 333 -4.34 15.36 -25.43
CA ALA A 333 -3.58 14.37 -26.19
C ALA A 333 -3.21 13.16 -25.32
N PRO A 334 -2.89 12.00 -25.93
CA PRO A 334 -2.53 10.78 -25.19
C PRO A 334 -1.28 10.90 -24.29
N THR A 335 -0.43 11.89 -24.55
CA THR A 335 0.78 12.18 -23.77
C THR A 335 0.54 13.14 -22.62
N ASP A 336 -0.53 13.94 -22.69
CA ASP A 336 -0.81 14.96 -21.70
C ASP A 336 -1.29 14.30 -20.41
N LEU A 337 -0.84 14.83 -19.27
CA LEU A 337 -1.15 14.29 -17.96
C LEU A 337 -1.44 15.42 -16.97
N PRO A 338 -2.67 15.96 -16.95
CA PRO A 338 -3.06 16.90 -15.90
C PRO A 338 -3.07 16.19 -14.55
N GLU A 339 -2.39 16.80 -13.57
CA GLU A 339 -2.24 16.27 -12.21
C GLU A 339 -2.70 17.28 -11.15
N LEU A 340 -3.80 16.97 -10.47
CA LEU A 340 -4.24 17.73 -9.29
C LEU A 340 -3.62 17.13 -8.03
N VAL A 341 -2.94 17.96 -7.25
CA VAL A 341 -2.34 17.59 -5.96
C VAL A 341 -3.02 18.37 -4.84
N ILE A 342 -3.63 17.67 -3.89
CA ILE A 342 -4.19 18.25 -2.66
C ILE A 342 -3.36 17.75 -1.49
N THR A 343 -2.63 18.67 -0.85
CA THR A 343 -1.63 18.34 0.17
C THR A 343 -1.63 19.33 1.34
N ASP A 344 -0.82 19.07 2.37
CA ASP A 344 -0.59 19.93 3.54
C ASP A 344 -1.90 20.33 4.26
N ALA A 345 -2.81 19.36 4.41
CA ALA A 345 -4.15 19.55 4.98
C ALA A 345 -5.05 20.56 4.24
N ALA A 346 -4.83 20.74 2.93
CA ALA A 346 -5.77 21.42 2.04
C ALA A 346 -7.01 20.53 1.73
N GLY A 347 -8.06 21.15 1.21
CA GLY A 347 -9.33 20.48 0.90
C GLY A 347 -9.87 20.75 -0.50
N ALA A 348 -10.50 19.74 -1.11
CA ALA A 348 -11.29 19.84 -2.32
C ALA A 348 -12.68 19.23 -2.09
N ALA A 349 -13.64 20.07 -1.66
CA ALA A 349 -15.03 19.66 -1.45
C ALA A 349 -15.85 19.94 -2.72
N LEU A 350 -15.94 18.93 -3.58
CA LEU A 350 -16.67 18.98 -4.86
C LEU A 350 -18.14 18.62 -4.65
N ALA A 351 -19.03 19.38 -5.28
CA ALA A 351 -20.48 19.19 -5.12
C ALA A 351 -21.02 18.01 -5.95
N GLY A 352 -20.40 17.72 -7.10
CA GLY A 352 -20.80 16.66 -8.03
C GLY A 352 -19.74 15.56 -8.14
N ASN A 353 -19.63 14.98 -9.33
CA ASN A 353 -18.74 13.87 -9.61
C ASN A 353 -17.31 14.34 -9.87
N LEU A 354 -16.35 13.45 -9.59
CA LEU A 354 -14.95 13.60 -9.94
C LEU A 354 -14.56 12.53 -10.95
N THR A 355 -14.24 12.94 -12.18
CA THR A 355 -13.74 12.04 -13.22
C THR A 355 -12.26 12.32 -13.48
N VAL A 356 -11.44 11.28 -13.40
CA VAL A 356 -9.99 11.32 -13.64
C VAL A 356 -9.68 10.42 -14.84
N GLY A 357 -9.22 11.03 -15.93
CA GLY A 357 -9.00 10.33 -17.20
C GLY A 357 -10.34 9.99 -17.81
N SER A 358 -11.00 10.98 -18.43
CA SER A 358 -12.30 10.76 -19.07
C SER A 358 -12.10 10.03 -20.40
N SER A 359 -11.44 10.66 -21.36
CA SER A 359 -11.15 10.07 -22.67
C SER A 359 -9.66 9.83 -22.90
N GLN A 360 -8.79 10.56 -22.20
CA GLN A 360 -7.35 10.44 -22.22
C GLN A 360 -6.85 10.10 -20.81
N ARG A 361 -5.77 10.74 -20.35
CA ARG A 361 -5.10 10.43 -19.08
C ARG A 361 -5.29 11.58 -18.12
N ALA A 362 -5.38 11.29 -16.82
CA ALA A 362 -5.22 12.27 -15.77
C ALA A 362 -4.80 11.62 -14.46
N LYS A 363 -4.35 12.45 -13.51
CA LYS A 363 -3.92 12.01 -12.19
C LYS A 363 -4.50 12.87 -11.07
N LEU A 364 -4.89 12.21 -9.99
CA LEU A 364 -5.19 12.81 -8.69
C LEU A 364 -4.14 12.32 -7.67
N ALA A 365 -3.59 13.25 -6.90
CA ALA A 365 -2.79 12.95 -5.72
C ALA A 365 -3.42 13.64 -4.50
N VAL A 366 -3.68 12.86 -3.45
CA VAL A 366 -4.14 13.33 -2.16
C VAL A 366 -3.10 12.90 -1.14
N ASP A 367 -2.32 13.84 -0.62
CA ASP A 367 -1.23 13.49 0.29
C ASP A 367 -1.12 14.40 1.51
N SER A 368 -0.28 14.02 2.47
CA SER A 368 0.09 14.86 3.63
C SER A 368 -1.09 15.56 4.33
N GLY A 369 -2.16 14.81 4.61
CA GLY A 369 -3.37 15.30 5.28
C GLY A 369 -4.42 15.90 4.35
N GLY A 370 -4.19 15.92 3.04
CA GLY A 370 -5.12 16.43 2.03
C GLY A 370 -6.49 15.75 2.09
N GLN A 371 -7.56 16.51 1.87
CA GLN A 371 -8.94 16.03 1.94
C GLN A 371 -9.66 16.25 0.61
N VAL A 372 -10.09 15.19 -0.06
CA VAL A 372 -10.94 15.27 -1.26
C VAL A 372 -12.30 14.65 -0.97
N SER A 373 -13.38 15.33 -1.34
CA SER A 373 -14.72 14.76 -1.27
C SER A 373 -15.55 15.12 -2.50
N ASN A 374 -16.35 14.17 -2.97
CA ASN A 374 -17.22 14.31 -4.14
C ASN A 374 -18.40 13.33 -4.05
N THR A 375 -19.32 13.39 -5.02
CA THR A 375 -20.46 12.47 -5.09
C THR A 375 -20.01 11.09 -5.55
N MET A 376 -19.74 10.89 -6.84
CA MET A 376 -19.13 9.67 -7.39
C MET A 376 -17.71 9.92 -7.88
N GLY A 377 -16.83 8.95 -7.68
CA GLY A 377 -15.46 8.95 -8.20
C GLY A 377 -15.33 8.01 -9.39
N ILE A 378 -14.71 8.48 -10.48
CA ILE A 378 -14.54 7.68 -11.71
C ILE A 378 -13.09 7.80 -12.16
N LEU A 379 -12.40 6.66 -12.28
CA LEU A 379 -11.03 6.57 -12.82
C LEU A 379 -11.06 5.77 -14.13
N GLY A 380 -10.63 6.37 -15.24
CA GLY A 380 -10.60 5.73 -16.56
C GLY A 380 -12.01 5.50 -17.12
N ASP A 381 -12.66 6.58 -17.56
CA ASP A 381 -14.07 6.60 -17.92
C ASP A 381 -14.37 5.89 -19.25
N ASP A 382 -13.74 6.34 -20.34
CA ASP A 382 -13.95 5.81 -21.70
C ASP A 382 -12.91 4.76 -22.10
N SER A 383 -13.20 4.00 -23.16
CA SER A 383 -12.27 3.01 -23.70
C SER A 383 -10.93 3.64 -24.12
N GLY A 384 -9.82 3.10 -23.59
CA GLY A 384 -8.47 3.58 -23.83
C GLY A 384 -8.01 4.74 -22.95
N SER A 385 -8.89 5.31 -22.12
CA SER A 385 -8.53 6.31 -21.11
C SER A 385 -7.73 5.69 -19.95
N ILE A 386 -6.98 6.53 -19.22
CA ILE A 386 -6.21 6.12 -18.04
C ILE A 386 -6.46 7.10 -16.88
N GLY A 387 -7.19 6.66 -15.86
CA GLY A 387 -7.38 7.40 -14.62
C GLY A 387 -6.49 6.88 -13.50
N ILE A 388 -5.72 7.76 -12.85
CA ILE A 388 -4.83 7.40 -11.76
C ILE A 388 -5.18 8.23 -10.52
N ALA A 389 -5.34 7.58 -9.38
CA ALA A 389 -5.46 8.25 -8.08
C ALA A 389 -4.48 7.63 -7.07
N ALA A 390 -3.82 8.49 -6.29
CA ALA A 390 -3.02 8.09 -5.15
C ALA A 390 -3.52 8.83 -3.90
N VAL A 391 -3.74 8.10 -2.81
CA VAL A 391 -4.09 8.65 -1.49
C VAL A 391 -3.04 8.15 -0.51
N SER A 392 -2.14 9.04 -0.06
CA SER A 392 -0.96 8.68 0.73
C SER A 392 -0.73 9.60 1.92
N GLY A 393 -0.16 9.10 3.00
CA GLY A 393 0.21 9.90 4.17
C GLY A 393 -0.91 10.01 5.20
N ALA A 394 -0.50 10.24 6.45
CA ALA A 394 -1.40 10.36 7.59
C ALA A 394 -2.49 11.42 7.36
N ASP A 395 -3.69 11.11 7.81
CA ASP A 395 -4.91 11.89 7.66
C ASP A 395 -5.37 12.15 6.21
N SER A 396 -4.61 11.78 5.18
CA SER A 396 -5.01 11.97 3.77
C SER A 396 -6.25 11.15 3.43
N LYS A 397 -7.25 11.79 2.82
CA LYS A 397 -8.55 11.15 2.61
C LYS A 397 -9.20 11.49 1.29
N TRP A 398 -9.76 10.47 0.64
CA TRP A 398 -10.69 10.63 -0.47
C TRP A 398 -12.06 10.01 -0.14
N THR A 399 -13.09 10.86 -0.01
CA THR A 399 -14.45 10.45 0.35
C THR A 399 -15.43 10.66 -0.80
N ASN A 400 -15.96 9.56 -1.34
CA ASN A 400 -17.08 9.57 -2.26
C ASN A 400 -18.36 9.33 -1.45
N THR A 401 -19.35 10.22 -1.56
CA THR A 401 -20.62 10.01 -0.84
C THR A 401 -21.50 8.94 -1.51
N ASP A 402 -21.17 8.58 -2.73
CA ASP A 402 -21.79 7.52 -3.52
C ASP A 402 -20.71 6.54 -4.00
N ASP A 403 -20.88 5.94 -5.17
CA ASP A 403 -20.01 4.89 -5.70
C ASP A 403 -18.63 5.38 -6.18
N LEU A 404 -17.67 4.47 -6.15
CA LEU A 404 -16.33 4.63 -6.73
C LEU A 404 -16.12 3.57 -7.81
N VAL A 405 -15.79 4.03 -9.02
CA VAL A 405 -15.51 3.16 -10.18
C VAL A 405 -14.04 3.30 -10.58
N VAL A 406 -13.30 2.22 -10.47
CA VAL A 406 -11.90 2.10 -10.90
C VAL A 406 -11.84 1.27 -12.17
N GLY A 407 -11.62 1.93 -13.31
CA GLY A 407 -11.70 1.35 -14.65
C GLY A 407 -13.16 1.20 -15.07
N ASN A 408 -13.80 2.29 -15.51
CA ASN A 408 -15.20 2.26 -15.97
C ASN A 408 -15.30 1.56 -17.33
N SER A 409 -14.81 2.19 -18.41
CA SER A 409 -14.59 1.55 -19.71
C SER A 409 -13.12 1.56 -20.13
N GLY A 410 -12.28 2.33 -19.45
CA GLY A 410 -10.83 2.41 -19.65
C GLY A 410 -10.04 1.70 -18.57
N ASN A 411 -8.86 2.24 -18.28
CA ASN A 411 -7.96 1.73 -17.27
C ASN A 411 -7.97 2.64 -16.04
N GLY A 412 -8.37 2.11 -14.89
CA GLY A 412 -8.32 2.83 -13.62
C GLY A 412 -7.28 2.24 -12.68
N THR A 413 -6.55 3.10 -11.98
CA THR A 413 -5.60 2.71 -10.93
C THR A 413 -5.83 3.56 -9.69
N LEU A 414 -6.03 2.89 -8.54
CA LEU A 414 -6.10 3.53 -7.23
C LEU A 414 -5.04 2.92 -6.31
N ASN A 415 -4.16 3.77 -5.79
CA ASN A 415 -3.20 3.42 -4.76
C ASN A 415 -3.59 4.10 -3.44
N VAL A 416 -3.70 3.32 -2.37
CA VAL A 416 -3.96 3.79 -1.01
C VAL A 416 -2.80 3.34 -0.14
N GLU A 417 -1.94 4.28 0.22
CA GLU A 417 -0.61 4.01 0.78
C GLU A 417 -0.37 4.85 2.04
N GLU A 418 0.64 4.49 2.84
CA GLU A 418 1.16 5.30 3.96
C GLU A 418 0.09 5.94 4.87
N GLU A 419 -0.87 5.15 5.40
CA GLU A 419 -1.98 5.62 6.26
C GLU A 419 -3.11 6.39 5.55
N GLY A 420 -3.11 6.47 4.21
CA GLY A 420 -4.19 7.06 3.43
C GLY A 420 -5.54 6.33 3.58
N GLU A 421 -6.64 7.08 3.47
CA GLU A 421 -8.01 6.55 3.59
C GLU A 421 -8.88 6.85 2.36
N VAL A 422 -9.56 5.82 1.85
CA VAL A 422 -10.60 5.96 0.82
C VAL A 422 -11.94 5.45 1.35
N PHE A 423 -13.00 6.21 1.12
CA PHE A 423 -14.38 5.85 1.47
C PHE A 423 -15.34 6.01 0.30
N ASN A 424 -16.27 5.08 0.14
CA ASN A 424 -17.37 5.15 -0.83
C ASN A 424 -18.55 4.25 -0.43
N THR A 425 -19.65 4.29 -1.19
CA THR A 425 -20.81 3.42 -0.98
C THR A 425 -20.58 2.04 -1.60
N VAL A 426 -20.60 1.90 -2.92
CA VAL A 426 -20.21 0.67 -3.63
C VAL A 426 -18.93 0.88 -4.41
N GLY A 427 -18.01 -0.08 -4.32
CA GLY A 427 -16.77 -0.11 -5.09
C GLY A 427 -16.89 -1.02 -6.29
N TYR A 428 -16.56 -0.51 -7.47
CA TYR A 428 -16.48 -1.30 -8.71
C TYR A 428 -15.07 -1.21 -9.29
N VAL A 429 -14.47 -2.37 -9.54
CA VAL A 429 -13.12 -2.47 -10.12
C VAL A 429 -13.20 -3.27 -11.42
N GLY A 430 -12.97 -2.61 -12.55
CA GLY A 430 -13.14 -3.19 -13.89
C GLY A 430 -14.62 -3.34 -14.26
N TRP A 431 -15.29 -2.21 -14.54
CA TRP A 431 -16.73 -2.17 -14.79
C TRP A 431 -17.13 -2.77 -16.14
N ALA A 432 -16.74 -2.17 -17.27
CA ALA A 432 -17.19 -2.59 -18.60
C ALA A 432 -16.32 -3.69 -19.22
N SER A 433 -16.84 -4.35 -20.25
CA SER A 433 -16.08 -5.33 -21.03
C SER A 433 -14.83 -4.70 -21.64
N GLY A 434 -13.66 -5.34 -21.44
CA GLY A 434 -12.36 -4.82 -21.91
C GLY A 434 -11.72 -3.75 -21.02
N SER A 435 -12.43 -3.23 -20.02
CA SER A 435 -11.86 -2.33 -19.01
C SER A 435 -10.95 -3.08 -18.03
N THR A 436 -10.00 -2.36 -17.42
CA THR A 436 -9.19 -2.88 -16.33
C THR A 436 -9.21 -1.92 -15.14
N GLY A 437 -9.60 -2.42 -13.98
CA GLY A 437 -9.44 -1.73 -12.71
C GLY A 437 -8.36 -2.39 -11.87
N MET A 438 -7.50 -1.57 -11.25
CA MET A 438 -6.47 -2.02 -10.31
C MET A 438 -6.52 -1.17 -9.05
N VAL A 439 -6.62 -1.82 -7.90
CA VAL A 439 -6.57 -1.17 -6.60
C VAL A 439 -5.50 -1.83 -5.74
N THR A 440 -4.60 -1.02 -5.18
CA THR A 440 -3.60 -1.43 -4.20
C THR A 440 -3.84 -0.68 -2.90
N VAL A 441 -3.94 -1.43 -1.79
CA VAL A 441 -4.00 -0.88 -0.43
C VAL A 441 -2.80 -1.43 0.32
N SER A 442 -1.81 -0.58 0.61
CA SER A 442 -0.53 -1.02 1.14
C SER A 442 -0.03 -0.15 2.29
N GLY A 443 0.49 -0.79 3.32
CA GLY A 443 1.04 -0.11 4.50
C GLY A 443 0.05 -0.11 5.67
N ALA A 444 0.60 -0.21 6.88
CA ALA A 444 -0.18 -0.21 8.09
C ALA A 444 -0.99 1.09 8.22
N GLY A 445 -2.28 0.96 8.50
CA GLY A 445 -3.20 2.10 8.64
C GLY A 445 -3.88 2.54 7.35
N SER A 446 -3.35 2.16 6.17
CA SER A 446 -3.98 2.44 4.88
C SER A 446 -5.28 1.66 4.72
N LYS A 447 -6.36 2.36 4.34
CA LYS A 447 -7.72 1.81 4.38
C LYS A 447 -8.53 2.15 3.15
N TRP A 448 -9.26 1.15 2.64
CA TRP A 448 -10.36 1.36 1.72
C TRP A 448 -11.67 0.77 2.27
N THR A 449 -12.62 1.64 2.59
CA THR A 449 -13.90 1.27 3.19
C THR A 449 -15.05 1.53 2.23
N ASN A 450 -15.81 0.48 1.93
CA ASN A 450 -17.06 0.55 1.18
C ASN A 450 -18.20 0.31 2.17
N SER A 451 -19.12 1.26 2.34
CA SER A 451 -20.26 1.05 3.26
C SER A 451 -21.25 -0.01 2.75
N GLY A 452 -21.27 -0.23 1.43
CA GLY A 452 -22.05 -1.23 0.71
C GLY A 452 -21.18 -2.38 0.18
N TRP A 453 -21.24 -2.63 -1.13
CA TRP A 453 -20.62 -3.80 -1.77
C TRP A 453 -19.25 -3.47 -2.37
N LEU A 454 -18.46 -4.51 -2.63
CA LEU A 454 -17.23 -4.42 -3.41
C LEU A 454 -17.27 -5.48 -4.52
N HIS A 455 -17.17 -5.04 -5.77
CA HIS A 455 -17.14 -5.90 -6.95
C HIS A 455 -15.80 -5.81 -7.66
N LEU A 456 -15.15 -6.96 -7.83
CA LEU A 456 -13.91 -7.10 -8.59
C LEU A 456 -14.18 -7.86 -9.88
N GLY A 457 -13.92 -7.23 -11.03
CA GLY A 457 -14.26 -7.74 -12.33
C GLY A 457 -15.78 -7.79 -12.50
N VAL A 458 -16.40 -6.66 -12.84
CA VAL A 458 -17.85 -6.58 -13.10
C VAL A 458 -18.14 -7.25 -14.44
N TYR A 459 -17.91 -6.57 -15.57
CA TYR A 459 -17.87 -7.15 -16.92
C TYR A 459 -16.44 -7.16 -17.49
N GLY A 460 -15.50 -6.46 -16.84
CA GLY A 460 -14.09 -6.35 -17.23
C GLY A 460 -13.14 -7.15 -16.33
N GLY A 461 -11.87 -6.73 -16.30
CA GLY A 461 -10.86 -7.25 -15.38
C GLY A 461 -10.70 -6.37 -14.15
N GLY A 462 -10.88 -6.93 -12.95
CA GLY A 462 -10.67 -6.19 -11.70
C GLY A 462 -9.66 -6.86 -10.79
N THR A 463 -8.68 -6.10 -10.31
CA THR A 463 -7.62 -6.58 -9.41
C THR A 463 -7.60 -5.78 -8.11
N LEU A 464 -7.52 -6.49 -6.99
CA LEU A 464 -7.30 -5.93 -5.65
C LEU A 464 -6.06 -6.54 -5.01
N GLN A 465 -5.14 -5.70 -4.54
CA GLN A 465 -3.95 -6.10 -3.79
C GLN A 465 -3.97 -5.44 -2.42
N LEU A 466 -3.93 -6.26 -1.37
CA LEU A 466 -3.72 -5.82 0.01
C LEU A 466 -2.37 -6.31 0.47
N GLU A 467 -1.49 -5.38 0.85
CA GLU A 467 -0.12 -5.68 1.21
C GLU A 467 0.33 -4.90 2.45
N GLN A 468 1.37 -5.38 3.13
CA GLN A 468 2.09 -4.63 4.16
C GLN A 468 1.20 -4.01 5.28
N GLY A 469 0.09 -4.65 5.64
CA GLY A 469 -0.82 -4.14 6.68
C GLY A 469 -2.01 -3.32 6.17
N GLY A 470 -2.25 -3.28 4.86
CA GLY A 470 -3.40 -2.58 4.26
C GLY A 470 -4.74 -3.25 4.59
N GLU A 471 -5.79 -2.45 4.73
CA GLU A 471 -7.11 -2.91 5.17
C GLU A 471 -8.22 -2.55 4.17
N VAL A 472 -9.07 -3.53 3.83
CA VAL A 472 -10.30 -3.33 3.05
C VAL A 472 -11.50 -3.83 3.82
N ALA A 473 -12.58 -3.03 3.83
CA ALA A 473 -13.83 -3.40 4.48
C ALA A 473 -15.04 -3.12 3.59
N ASN A 474 -15.99 -4.04 3.58
CA ASN A 474 -17.25 -3.93 2.87
C ASN A 474 -18.32 -4.86 3.47
N SER A 475 -19.58 -4.75 3.03
CA SER A 475 -20.64 -5.67 3.47
C SER A 475 -20.66 -6.97 2.68
N VAL A 476 -20.60 -6.89 1.34
CA VAL A 476 -20.60 -8.04 0.43
C VAL A 476 -19.46 -7.90 -0.56
N GLY A 477 -18.63 -8.93 -0.67
CA GLY A 477 -17.52 -9.00 -1.63
C GLY A 477 -17.85 -9.98 -2.75
N ARG A 478 -17.61 -9.59 -4.01
CA ARG A 478 -17.76 -10.47 -5.17
C ARG A 478 -16.55 -10.35 -6.08
N ILE A 479 -16.01 -11.50 -6.48
CA ILE A 479 -14.86 -11.60 -7.38
C ILE A 479 -15.31 -12.38 -8.62
N GLY A 480 -15.18 -11.78 -9.80
CA GLY A 480 -15.76 -12.31 -11.04
C GLY A 480 -17.29 -12.23 -11.00
N PHE A 481 -17.82 -11.01 -11.03
CA PHE A 481 -19.22 -10.73 -10.75
C PHE A 481 -20.16 -11.13 -11.89
N GLU A 482 -19.89 -10.77 -13.15
CA GLU A 482 -20.76 -11.11 -14.29
C GLU A 482 -20.19 -12.22 -15.18
N PRO A 483 -21.01 -12.87 -16.03
CA PRO A 483 -20.52 -13.89 -16.97
C PRO A 483 -19.37 -13.39 -17.86
N GLY A 484 -18.28 -14.15 -17.92
CA GLY A 484 -17.09 -13.83 -18.71
C GLY A 484 -16.15 -12.78 -18.10
N SER A 485 -16.50 -12.20 -16.96
CA SER A 485 -15.62 -11.30 -16.20
C SER A 485 -14.50 -12.06 -15.48
N THR A 486 -13.44 -11.34 -15.10
CA THR A 486 -12.35 -11.87 -14.30
C THR A 486 -12.04 -10.94 -13.13
N GLY A 487 -12.22 -11.43 -11.92
CA GLY A 487 -11.79 -10.77 -10.70
C GLY A 487 -10.61 -11.51 -10.06
N VAL A 488 -9.66 -10.74 -9.53
CA VAL A 488 -8.50 -11.26 -8.79
C VAL A 488 -8.32 -10.45 -7.52
N ALA A 489 -8.14 -11.12 -6.39
CA ALA A 489 -7.74 -10.50 -5.15
C ALA A 489 -6.56 -11.25 -4.52
N THR A 490 -5.61 -10.50 -3.97
CA THR A 490 -4.48 -11.04 -3.19
C THR A 490 -4.45 -10.29 -1.86
N VAL A 491 -4.42 -11.04 -0.75
CA VAL A 491 -4.24 -10.51 0.60
C VAL A 491 -2.96 -11.10 1.15
N SER A 492 -1.90 -10.30 1.14
CA SER A 492 -0.54 -10.74 1.44
C SER A 492 0.09 -9.88 2.53
N GLY A 493 0.93 -10.50 3.37
CA GLY A 493 1.68 -9.81 4.42
C GLY A 493 0.93 -9.71 5.75
N ALA A 494 1.69 -9.78 6.84
CA ALA A 494 1.17 -9.72 8.19
C ALA A 494 0.38 -8.43 8.44
N GLY A 495 -0.84 -8.56 8.97
CA GLY A 495 -1.72 -7.44 9.29
C GLY A 495 -2.61 -6.98 8.14
N SER A 496 -2.34 -7.41 6.90
CA SER A 496 -3.22 -7.12 5.76
C SER A 496 -4.56 -7.82 5.92
N LYS A 497 -5.67 -7.09 5.78
CA LYS A 497 -7.00 -7.58 6.16
C LYS A 497 -8.08 -7.22 5.16
N TRP A 498 -8.86 -8.22 4.73
CA TRP A 498 -10.11 -7.99 4.02
C TRP A 498 -11.32 -8.50 4.81
N THR A 499 -12.16 -7.57 5.26
CA THR A 499 -13.35 -7.85 6.06
C THR A 499 -14.64 -7.65 5.28
N ASN A 500 -15.43 -8.71 5.14
CA ASN A 500 -16.76 -8.70 4.56
C ASN A 500 -17.78 -8.95 5.67
N THR A 501 -18.64 -8.00 6.04
CA THR A 501 -19.55 -8.21 7.19
C THR A 501 -20.67 -9.21 6.90
N TYR A 502 -20.95 -9.52 5.64
CA TYR A 502 -21.93 -10.51 5.22
C TYR A 502 -21.27 -11.65 4.41
N TRP A 503 -21.39 -11.71 3.08
CA TRP A 503 -20.80 -12.82 2.32
C TRP A 503 -19.69 -12.39 1.38
N LEU A 504 -18.81 -13.33 1.08
CA LEU A 504 -17.77 -13.25 0.05
C LEU A 504 -18.03 -14.36 -0.97
N ALA A 505 -18.16 -14.01 -2.25
CA ALA A 505 -18.12 -14.98 -3.35
C ALA A 505 -16.88 -14.81 -4.21
N VAL A 506 -16.20 -15.93 -4.44
CA VAL A 506 -15.07 -16.06 -5.36
C VAL A 506 -15.53 -16.87 -6.56
N GLY A 507 -15.67 -16.21 -7.71
CA GLY A 507 -16.42 -16.71 -8.86
C GLY A 507 -17.92 -16.60 -8.58
N ASP A 508 -18.53 -15.44 -8.81
CA ASP A 508 -19.98 -15.25 -8.62
C ASP A 508 -20.73 -15.83 -9.83
N TYR A 509 -20.79 -15.08 -10.94
CA TYR A 509 -21.20 -15.59 -12.25
C TYR A 509 -20.02 -15.77 -13.23
N GLY A 510 -18.89 -15.13 -12.95
CA GLY A 510 -17.68 -15.15 -13.78
C GLY A 510 -16.54 -15.97 -13.17
N ASN A 511 -15.31 -15.57 -13.47
CA ASN A 511 -14.09 -16.18 -12.94
C ASN A 511 -13.54 -15.35 -11.79
N GLY A 512 -13.42 -15.95 -10.60
CA GLY A 512 -12.82 -15.30 -9.44
C GLY A 512 -11.63 -16.07 -8.89
N THR A 513 -10.58 -15.34 -8.54
CA THR A 513 -9.42 -15.88 -7.83
C THR A 513 -9.16 -15.08 -6.56
N LEU A 514 -8.92 -15.77 -5.45
CA LEU A 514 -8.49 -15.19 -4.19
C LEU A 514 -7.27 -15.93 -3.66
N GLU A 515 -6.20 -15.19 -3.40
CA GLU A 515 -4.98 -15.69 -2.78
C GLU A 515 -4.78 -15.02 -1.41
N ILE A 516 -4.58 -15.84 -0.38
CA ILE A 516 -4.33 -15.39 0.99
C ILE A 516 -3.01 -16.00 1.43
N GLU A 517 -2.01 -15.14 1.59
CA GLU A 517 -0.62 -15.58 1.78
C GLU A 517 0.16 -14.69 2.74
N ALA A 518 1.36 -15.14 3.13
CA ALA A 518 2.33 -14.39 3.91
C ALA A 518 1.76 -13.71 5.19
N GLY A 519 0.76 -14.30 5.84
CA GLY A 519 0.14 -13.75 7.06
C GLY A 519 -1.09 -12.86 6.82
N GLY A 520 -1.62 -12.82 5.60
CA GLY A 520 -2.85 -12.09 5.26
C GLY A 520 -4.11 -12.72 5.87
N GLU A 521 -5.12 -11.90 6.15
CA GLU A 521 -6.36 -12.34 6.79
C GLU A 521 -7.62 -11.93 6.00
N VAL A 522 -8.51 -12.88 5.76
CA VAL A 522 -9.83 -12.65 5.17
C VAL A 522 -10.92 -13.11 6.12
N PHE A 523 -11.93 -12.27 6.31
CA PHE A 523 -13.09 -12.58 7.14
C PHE A 523 -14.40 -12.37 6.36
N ASN A 524 -15.34 -13.30 6.51
CA ASN A 524 -16.72 -13.13 6.11
C ASN A 524 -17.71 -13.92 6.99
N THR A 525 -18.99 -13.58 6.93
CA THR A 525 -20.05 -14.39 7.56
C THR A 525 -20.33 -15.67 6.79
N PHE A 526 -20.49 -15.60 5.47
CA PHE A 526 -20.69 -16.76 4.59
C PHE A 526 -19.73 -16.75 3.39
N GLY A 527 -19.04 -17.86 3.16
CA GLY A 527 -18.12 -18.01 2.03
C GLY A 527 -18.76 -18.81 0.91
N ARG A 528 -18.52 -18.40 -0.33
CA ARG A 528 -19.00 -19.07 -1.54
C ARG A 528 -17.87 -19.12 -2.57
N VAL A 529 -17.62 -20.29 -3.12
CA VAL A 529 -16.65 -20.46 -4.21
C VAL A 529 -17.39 -21.09 -5.39
N ALA A 530 -17.41 -20.40 -6.53
CA ALA A 530 -18.23 -20.71 -7.71
C ALA A 530 -19.74 -20.75 -7.43
N TYR A 531 -20.32 -19.57 -7.16
CA TYR A 531 -21.67 -19.41 -6.65
C TYR A 531 -22.78 -19.81 -7.65
N GLU A 532 -22.67 -19.38 -8.92
CA GLU A 532 -23.68 -19.67 -9.97
C GLU A 532 -23.19 -20.72 -10.98
N PRO A 533 -24.10 -21.42 -11.67
CA PRO A 533 -23.74 -22.38 -12.73
C PRO A 533 -22.87 -21.75 -13.82
N GLY A 534 -21.78 -22.44 -14.18
CA GLY A 534 -20.82 -21.99 -15.20
C GLY A 534 -19.77 -20.99 -14.70
N SER A 535 -19.85 -20.54 -13.43
CA SER A 535 -18.78 -19.76 -12.80
C SER A 535 -17.57 -20.64 -12.45
N THR A 536 -16.40 -20.02 -12.31
CA THR A 536 -15.20 -20.67 -11.79
C THR A 536 -14.66 -19.88 -10.61
N GLY A 537 -14.47 -20.54 -9.48
CA GLY A 537 -13.92 -19.94 -8.26
C GLY A 537 -12.68 -20.69 -7.81
N MET A 538 -11.60 -19.96 -7.55
CA MET A 538 -10.36 -20.54 -7.00
C MET A 538 -9.92 -19.74 -5.78
N VAL A 539 -9.74 -20.42 -4.66
CA VAL A 539 -9.19 -19.85 -3.43
C VAL A 539 -7.95 -20.63 -3.01
N THR A 540 -6.86 -19.94 -2.71
CA THR A 540 -5.66 -20.53 -2.10
C THR A 540 -5.36 -19.83 -0.78
N VAL A 541 -5.18 -20.62 0.28
CA VAL A 541 -4.70 -20.14 1.58
C VAL A 541 -3.39 -20.85 1.87
N THR A 542 -2.29 -20.09 1.88
CA THR A 542 -0.93 -20.63 1.96
C THR A 542 -0.04 -19.82 2.90
N GLY A 543 0.91 -20.47 3.57
CA GLY A 543 1.89 -19.83 4.41
C GLY A 543 1.43 -19.59 5.86
N VAL A 544 2.42 -19.47 6.74
CA VAL A 544 2.22 -19.28 8.17
C VAL A 544 1.45 -17.98 8.45
N GLY A 545 0.41 -18.07 9.28
CA GLY A 545 -0.40 -16.93 9.70
C GLY A 545 -1.50 -16.54 8.71
N SER A 546 -1.45 -17.03 7.47
CA SER A 546 -2.47 -16.75 6.46
C SER A 546 -3.79 -17.42 6.83
N LYS A 547 -4.88 -16.67 6.81
CA LYS A 547 -6.16 -17.13 7.38
C LYS A 547 -7.38 -16.69 6.60
N TRP A 548 -8.29 -17.64 6.36
CA TRP A 548 -9.65 -17.36 5.91
C TRP A 548 -10.67 -17.80 6.97
N THR A 549 -11.45 -16.86 7.52
CA THR A 549 -12.48 -17.13 8.53
C THR A 549 -13.87 -16.91 7.97
N ASN A 550 -14.68 -17.96 8.04
CA ASN A 550 -16.10 -17.96 7.74
C ASN A 550 -16.87 -18.11 9.06
N TRP A 551 -17.65 -17.09 9.45
CA TRP A 551 -18.37 -17.11 10.73
C TRP A 551 -19.49 -18.16 10.78
N VAL A 552 -20.09 -18.51 9.64
CA VAL A 552 -21.15 -19.51 9.56
C VAL A 552 -20.71 -20.64 8.62
N SER A 553 -21.16 -20.64 7.37
CA SER A 553 -20.91 -21.73 6.42
C SER A 553 -20.02 -21.32 5.26
N LEU A 554 -19.36 -22.31 4.69
CA LEU A 554 -18.58 -22.22 3.45
C LEU A 554 -19.17 -23.19 2.42
N TYR A 555 -19.47 -22.69 1.22
CA TYR A 555 -20.01 -23.49 0.12
C TYR A 555 -19.02 -23.51 -1.04
N ILE A 556 -18.60 -24.71 -1.46
CA ILE A 556 -17.69 -24.90 -2.58
C ILE A 556 -18.45 -25.54 -3.75
N GLY A 557 -18.44 -24.86 -4.89
CA GLY A 557 -19.21 -25.24 -6.07
C GLY A 557 -20.70 -24.89 -5.98
N GLY A 558 -21.11 -23.88 -5.19
CA GLY A 558 -22.51 -23.47 -5.12
C GLY A 558 -22.90 -22.62 -3.91
N ARG A 559 -24.15 -22.81 -3.45
CA ARG A 559 -24.76 -22.06 -2.32
C ARG A 559 -25.46 -22.98 -1.34
N SER A 560 -26.20 -22.43 -0.38
CA SER A 560 -26.84 -23.23 0.67
C SER A 560 -27.86 -24.26 0.17
N THR A 561 -28.49 -24.01 -0.97
CA THR A 561 -29.63 -24.82 -1.44
C THR A 561 -29.46 -25.39 -2.85
N LEU A 562 -28.47 -24.91 -3.61
CA LEU A 562 -28.31 -25.23 -5.03
C LEU A 562 -26.83 -25.32 -5.39
N ALA A 563 -26.52 -26.27 -6.27
CA ALA A 563 -25.23 -26.36 -6.94
C ALA A 563 -25.00 -25.14 -7.85
N GLY A 564 -23.74 -24.73 -7.94
CA GLY A 564 -23.24 -23.63 -8.76
C GLY A 564 -22.28 -24.12 -9.82
N GLY A 565 -21.09 -23.52 -9.88
CA GLY A 565 -20.05 -23.82 -10.88
C GLY A 565 -18.87 -24.62 -10.29
N SER A 566 -17.72 -24.53 -10.96
CA SER A 566 -16.51 -25.24 -10.54
C SER A 566 -15.74 -24.46 -9.48
N GLY A 567 -15.80 -24.93 -8.24
CA GLY A 567 -15.17 -24.29 -7.09
C GLY A 567 -13.99 -25.09 -6.57
N THR A 568 -12.83 -24.45 -6.40
CA THR A 568 -11.64 -25.07 -5.81
C THR A 568 -11.14 -24.26 -4.63
N LEU A 569 -10.89 -24.94 -3.51
CA LEU A 569 -10.19 -24.39 -2.35
C LEU A 569 -8.93 -25.20 -2.06
N ASN A 570 -7.77 -24.54 -2.10
CA ASN A 570 -6.48 -25.11 -1.72
C ASN A 570 -6.08 -24.57 -0.35
N ILE A 571 -5.79 -25.46 0.59
CA ILE A 571 -5.34 -25.13 1.94
C ILE A 571 -3.99 -25.81 2.13
N VAL A 572 -2.92 -25.04 1.97
CA VAL A 572 -1.56 -25.57 1.84
C VAL A 572 -0.56 -24.85 2.74
N ASP A 573 0.61 -25.42 2.95
CA ASP A 573 1.77 -24.76 3.59
C ASP A 573 1.43 -23.98 4.88
N SER A 574 0.76 -24.60 5.85
CA SER A 574 0.30 -23.99 7.12
C SER A 574 -0.80 -22.92 7.01
N GLY A 575 -1.42 -22.73 5.85
CA GLY A 575 -2.60 -21.88 5.70
C GLY A 575 -3.79 -22.40 6.53
N LEU A 576 -4.59 -21.49 7.08
CA LEU A 576 -5.71 -21.82 7.97
C LEU A 576 -7.05 -21.39 7.38
N VAL A 577 -7.98 -22.34 7.22
CA VAL A 577 -9.40 -22.06 6.97
C VAL A 577 -10.23 -22.46 8.19
N ARG A 578 -11.06 -21.52 8.66
CA ARG A 578 -11.95 -21.73 9.81
C ARG A 578 -13.41 -21.48 9.42
N VAL A 579 -14.29 -22.43 9.73
CA VAL A 579 -15.71 -22.40 9.42
C VAL A 579 -16.48 -22.85 10.67
N SER A 580 -17.33 -22.00 11.24
CA SER A 580 -17.98 -22.34 12.52
C SER A 580 -19.08 -23.39 12.39
N ASP A 581 -19.77 -23.42 11.24
CA ASP A 581 -20.89 -24.32 11.00
C ASP A 581 -20.49 -25.37 9.96
N THR A 582 -20.91 -25.21 8.70
CA THR A 582 -20.80 -26.25 7.69
C THR A 582 -19.89 -25.83 6.54
N THR A 583 -18.95 -26.69 6.17
CA THR A 583 -18.28 -26.70 4.86
C THR A 583 -18.99 -27.70 3.95
N LYS A 584 -19.70 -27.23 2.93
CA LYS A 584 -20.44 -28.09 1.99
C LYS A 584 -19.80 -28.07 0.61
N LEU A 585 -19.58 -29.25 0.04
CA LEU A 585 -19.06 -29.43 -1.31
C LEU A 585 -20.17 -29.93 -2.24
N TRP A 586 -20.44 -29.16 -3.29
CA TRP A 586 -21.34 -29.55 -4.39
C TRP A 586 -20.61 -30.39 -5.44
N GLU A 587 -21.31 -30.88 -6.46
CA GLU A 587 -20.79 -31.84 -7.45
C GLU A 587 -19.47 -31.40 -8.13
N GLU A 588 -19.31 -30.10 -8.41
CA GLU A 588 -18.08 -29.52 -8.96
C GLU A 588 -17.23 -28.77 -7.92
N GLY A 589 -17.51 -28.99 -6.63
CA GLY A 589 -16.76 -28.48 -5.51
C GLY A 589 -15.58 -29.38 -5.15
N LEU A 590 -14.40 -28.78 -5.05
CA LEU A 590 -13.15 -29.43 -4.71
C LEU A 590 -12.46 -28.70 -3.55
N VAL A 591 -12.07 -29.45 -2.53
CA VAL A 591 -11.16 -28.97 -1.48
C VAL A 591 -9.90 -29.84 -1.48
N ASN A 592 -8.74 -29.20 -1.57
CA ASN A 592 -7.43 -29.83 -1.39
C ASN A 592 -6.82 -29.37 -0.08
N LEU A 593 -6.59 -30.30 0.84
CA LEU A 593 -5.86 -30.10 2.08
C LEU A 593 -4.51 -30.79 1.95
N ASP A 594 -3.43 -30.00 1.92
CA ASP A 594 -2.06 -30.48 1.71
C ASP A 594 -1.07 -29.61 2.51
N GLY A 595 -0.91 -29.93 3.80
CA GLY A 595 -0.01 -29.23 4.73
C GLY A 595 -0.64 -28.01 5.43
N GLY A 596 -1.88 -27.65 5.09
CA GLY A 596 -2.66 -26.60 5.75
C GLY A 596 -3.53 -27.12 6.91
N THR A 597 -4.46 -26.28 7.40
CA THR A 597 -5.46 -26.64 8.41
C THR A 597 -6.87 -26.24 7.98
N LEU A 598 -7.79 -27.21 7.95
CA LEU A 598 -9.24 -26.96 7.87
C LEU A 598 -9.88 -27.24 9.23
N ASN A 599 -10.50 -26.20 9.80
CA ASN A 599 -11.25 -26.30 11.04
C ASN A 599 -12.73 -25.98 10.75
N THR A 600 -13.59 -27.00 10.74
CA THR A 600 -14.99 -26.89 10.32
C THR A 600 -15.92 -27.64 11.27
N GLY A 601 -17.11 -27.14 11.57
CA GLY A 601 -18.07 -27.89 12.39
C GLY A 601 -18.52 -29.17 11.70
N THR A 602 -19.27 -29.02 10.60
CA THR A 602 -19.67 -30.12 9.71
C THR A 602 -18.91 -30.04 8.38
N LEU A 603 -18.48 -31.18 7.86
CA LEU A 603 -18.00 -31.35 6.49
C LEU A 603 -19.01 -32.20 5.71
N ASP A 604 -19.73 -31.59 4.77
CA ASP A 604 -20.74 -32.27 3.96
C ASP A 604 -20.15 -32.69 2.60
N LEU A 605 -19.95 -34.01 2.45
CA LEU A 605 -19.36 -34.71 1.31
C LEU A 605 -20.40 -35.48 0.51
N THR A 606 -21.67 -35.09 0.56
CA THR A 606 -22.75 -35.77 -0.17
C THR A 606 -22.61 -35.71 -1.70
N ALA A 607 -21.77 -34.82 -2.24
CA ALA A 607 -21.59 -34.64 -3.68
C ALA A 607 -20.13 -34.43 -4.11
N GLY A 608 -19.47 -33.37 -3.61
CA GLY A 608 -18.16 -32.96 -4.13
C GLY A 608 -16.97 -33.77 -3.64
N THR A 609 -15.76 -33.30 -4.00
CA THR A 609 -14.50 -34.02 -3.76
C THR A 609 -13.67 -33.35 -2.67
N PHE A 610 -13.31 -34.11 -1.63
CA PHE A 610 -12.37 -33.69 -0.59
C PHE A 610 -11.09 -34.53 -0.69
N ASN A 611 -9.98 -33.88 -1.02
CA ASN A 611 -8.65 -34.49 -1.05
C ASN A 611 -7.88 -34.09 0.20
N MET A 612 -7.42 -35.07 0.97
CA MET A 612 -6.63 -34.86 2.18
C MET A 612 -5.31 -35.61 2.04
N LEU A 613 -4.35 -34.93 1.41
CA LEU A 613 -3.03 -35.46 1.08
C LEU A 613 -2.05 -35.30 2.25
N ASP A 614 -2.16 -34.19 2.98
CA ASP A 614 -1.42 -33.86 4.20
C ASP A 614 -2.16 -32.74 4.97
N GLY A 615 -1.68 -32.32 6.13
CA GLY A 615 -2.25 -31.22 6.92
C GLY A 615 -3.19 -31.68 8.03
N LEU A 616 -3.99 -30.77 8.59
CA LEU A 616 -4.84 -31.01 9.75
C LEU A 616 -6.31 -30.73 9.43
N LEU A 617 -7.17 -31.73 9.60
CA LEU A 617 -8.62 -31.57 9.60
C LEU A 617 -9.13 -31.67 11.05
N ARG A 618 -9.70 -30.58 11.57
CA ARG A 618 -10.44 -30.53 12.83
C ARG A 618 -11.94 -30.40 12.55
N VAL A 619 -12.72 -31.39 12.98
CA VAL A 619 -14.13 -31.51 12.57
C VAL A 619 -15.00 -32.21 13.63
N ASP A 620 -16.27 -31.79 13.75
CA ASP A 620 -17.25 -32.44 14.65
C ASP A 620 -18.10 -33.49 13.92
N SER A 621 -18.43 -33.25 12.64
CA SER A 621 -19.25 -34.16 11.86
C SER A 621 -18.85 -34.21 10.39
N VAL A 622 -18.93 -35.39 9.79
CA VAL A 622 -18.82 -35.62 8.35
C VAL A 622 -20.09 -36.29 7.86
N ILE A 623 -20.70 -35.71 6.83
CA ILE A 623 -21.83 -36.30 6.12
C ILE A 623 -21.30 -36.94 4.83
N GLY A 624 -21.41 -38.26 4.73
CA GLY A 624 -20.87 -39.07 3.63
C GLY A 624 -19.59 -39.81 4.00
N ASP A 625 -18.93 -40.35 2.99
CA ASP A 625 -17.69 -41.11 3.14
C ASP A 625 -16.48 -40.16 3.15
N ILE A 626 -15.50 -40.45 3.99
CA ILE A 626 -14.24 -39.70 4.03
C ILE A 626 -13.04 -40.63 3.90
N THR A 627 -12.10 -40.21 3.06
CA THR A 627 -10.79 -40.85 2.91
C THR A 627 -9.71 -39.85 3.31
N VAL A 628 -8.92 -40.21 4.32
CA VAL A 628 -7.74 -39.45 4.77
C VAL A 628 -6.52 -40.11 4.14
N GLN A 629 -6.00 -39.57 3.03
CA GLN A 629 -4.85 -40.18 2.33
C GLN A 629 -3.55 -39.98 3.12
N GLY A 630 -3.38 -38.80 3.71
CA GLY A 630 -2.30 -38.42 4.62
C GLY A 630 -2.71 -37.26 5.53
N GLY A 631 -1.82 -36.82 6.41
CA GLY A 631 -2.11 -35.78 7.41
C GLY A 631 -2.82 -36.30 8.67
N THR A 632 -3.42 -35.40 9.44
CA THR A 632 -4.06 -35.67 10.73
C THR A 632 -5.54 -35.33 10.72
N LEU A 633 -6.39 -36.31 11.05
CA LEU A 633 -7.78 -36.09 11.43
C LEU A 633 -7.87 -36.00 12.95
N ALA A 634 -8.48 -34.93 13.46
CA ALA A 634 -8.68 -34.71 14.89
C ALA A 634 -10.16 -34.37 15.17
N PRO A 635 -10.84 -35.09 16.09
CA PRO A 635 -12.16 -34.72 16.56
C PRO A 635 -12.18 -33.32 17.19
N GLY A 636 -13.29 -32.62 17.02
CA GLY A 636 -13.52 -31.33 17.66
C GLY A 636 -13.00 -30.14 16.84
N HIS A 637 -13.93 -29.31 16.38
CA HIS A 637 -13.63 -28.05 15.74
C HIS A 637 -13.28 -26.97 16.80
N GLY A 638 -12.17 -26.28 16.61
CA GLY A 638 -11.61 -25.32 17.56
C GLY A 638 -12.35 -23.97 17.65
N TYR A 639 -13.61 -23.85 17.20
CA TYR A 639 -14.29 -22.54 17.23
C TYR A 639 -14.70 -22.14 18.65
N LEU A 640 -15.18 -23.11 19.41
CA LEU A 640 -15.66 -22.97 20.79
C LEU A 640 -14.86 -23.80 21.79
N TRP A 641 -13.73 -24.37 21.37
CA TRP A 641 -12.93 -25.34 22.14
C TRP A 641 -13.78 -26.52 22.62
N HIS A 642 -14.13 -27.42 21.68
CA HIS A 642 -14.90 -28.62 21.98
C HIS A 642 -14.05 -29.89 22.08
N SER A 643 -12.75 -29.78 22.34
CA SER A 643 -11.88 -30.95 22.45
C SER A 643 -11.51 -31.20 23.92
N PRO A 644 -11.64 -32.42 24.44
CA PRO A 644 -12.02 -33.64 23.72
C PRO A 644 -13.49 -33.70 23.24
N ALA A 645 -13.73 -34.34 22.08
CA ALA A 645 -14.97 -34.29 21.29
C ALA A 645 -15.37 -35.64 20.68
N VAL A 646 -16.64 -35.76 20.26
CA VAL A 646 -17.09 -36.86 19.39
C VAL A 646 -17.15 -36.38 17.94
N LEU A 647 -16.34 -36.98 17.08
CA LEU A 647 -16.46 -36.87 15.63
C LEU A 647 -17.45 -37.92 15.10
N SER A 648 -18.54 -37.47 14.50
CA SER A 648 -19.53 -38.34 13.83
C SER A 648 -19.29 -38.42 12.32
N ILE A 649 -19.31 -39.62 11.74
CA ILE A 649 -19.20 -39.85 10.29
C ILE A 649 -20.41 -40.66 9.84
N SER A 650 -21.24 -40.12 8.95
CA SER A 650 -22.48 -40.79 8.52
C SER A 650 -22.28 -41.89 7.47
N GLY A 651 -21.10 -41.95 6.85
CA GLY A 651 -20.71 -42.97 5.87
C GLY A 651 -19.53 -43.81 6.37
N ASP A 652 -18.68 -44.24 5.43
CA ASP A 652 -17.45 -44.97 5.70
C ASP A 652 -16.30 -44.01 6.05
N TYR A 653 -15.42 -44.46 6.94
CA TYR A 653 -14.16 -43.80 7.28
C TYR A 653 -13.00 -44.65 6.75
N THR A 654 -12.13 -44.07 5.94
CA THR A 654 -10.92 -44.74 5.45
C THR A 654 -9.67 -43.95 5.79
N GLN A 655 -8.79 -44.54 6.60
CA GLN A 655 -7.47 -44.01 6.90
C GLN A 655 -6.40 -44.66 6.01
N GLY A 656 -5.60 -43.84 5.34
CA GLY A 656 -4.44 -44.29 4.56
C GLY A 656 -3.19 -44.56 5.41
N ALA A 657 -2.21 -45.25 4.84
CA ALA A 657 -0.96 -45.62 5.52
C ALA A 657 -0.11 -44.42 6.00
N ALA A 658 -0.26 -43.24 5.37
CA ALA A 658 0.44 -42.02 5.74
C ALA A 658 -0.37 -41.10 6.67
N ALA A 659 -1.60 -41.48 7.00
CA ALA A 659 -2.52 -40.66 7.79
C ALA A 659 -2.46 -40.98 9.28
N THR A 660 -2.90 -40.01 10.08
CA THR A 660 -2.96 -40.06 11.55
C THR A 660 -4.38 -39.73 12.03
N LEU A 661 -4.90 -40.52 12.97
CA LEU A 661 -6.04 -40.16 13.80
C LEU A 661 -5.49 -39.66 15.14
N GLU A 662 -5.72 -38.39 15.47
CA GLU A 662 -5.40 -37.81 16.77
C GLU A 662 -6.59 -37.99 17.72
N ILE A 663 -6.31 -38.45 18.94
CA ILE A 663 -7.28 -38.61 20.02
C ILE A 663 -6.72 -37.90 21.26
N GLU A 664 -7.32 -36.78 21.62
CA GLU A 664 -7.03 -36.04 22.85
C GLU A 664 -7.69 -36.72 24.07
N LEU A 665 -6.97 -36.73 25.19
CA LEU A 665 -7.36 -37.46 26.41
C LEU A 665 -7.24 -36.54 27.62
N ALA A 666 -8.37 -36.15 28.21
CA ALA A 666 -8.43 -35.33 29.42
C ALA A 666 -8.84 -36.13 30.67
N GLY A 667 -9.54 -37.25 30.51
CA GLY A 667 -10.05 -38.09 31.59
C GLY A 667 -10.62 -39.41 31.05
N THR A 668 -11.34 -40.15 31.90
CA THR A 668 -11.83 -41.51 31.59
C THR A 668 -13.32 -41.60 31.36
N GLU A 669 -14.07 -40.55 31.70
CA GLU A 669 -15.50 -40.53 31.46
C GLU A 669 -15.81 -40.19 29.99
N ALA A 670 -16.96 -40.68 29.50
CA ALA A 670 -17.42 -40.34 28.16
C ALA A 670 -17.56 -38.80 28.03
N GLY A 671 -16.90 -38.22 27.02
CA GLY A 671 -16.80 -36.76 26.84
C GLY A 671 -15.52 -36.13 27.43
N GLU A 672 -14.69 -36.89 28.14
CA GLU A 672 -13.35 -36.46 28.57
C GLU A 672 -12.23 -36.98 27.65
N PHE A 673 -12.57 -37.62 26.55
CA PHE A 673 -11.64 -38.05 25.52
C PHE A 673 -12.30 -38.00 24.14
N ASP A 674 -11.46 -37.91 23.11
CA ASP A 674 -11.89 -37.87 21.74
C ASP A 674 -12.48 -39.22 21.32
N GLN A 675 -13.57 -39.17 20.56
CA GLN A 675 -14.19 -40.36 20.00
C GLN A 675 -14.47 -40.19 18.51
N LEU A 676 -14.29 -41.26 17.76
CA LEU A 676 -14.71 -41.38 16.38
C LEU A 676 -15.90 -42.34 16.27
N ALA A 677 -17.07 -41.80 15.92
CA ALA A 677 -18.30 -42.55 15.72
C ALA A 677 -18.62 -42.64 14.22
N VAL A 678 -18.42 -43.81 13.63
CA VAL A 678 -18.65 -44.10 12.20
C VAL A 678 -19.96 -44.87 12.06
N VAL A 679 -20.86 -44.42 11.20
CA VAL A 679 -22.10 -45.15 10.93
C VAL A 679 -21.83 -46.35 10.03
N GLY A 680 -20.95 -46.20 9.04
CA GLY A 680 -20.52 -47.29 8.15
C GLY A 680 -19.30 -48.06 8.67
N THR A 681 -18.41 -48.39 7.74
CA THR A 681 -17.17 -49.14 8.01
C THR A 681 -16.02 -48.21 8.34
N ALA A 682 -15.31 -48.49 9.42
CA ALA A 682 -14.00 -47.89 9.72
C ALA A 682 -12.87 -48.76 9.17
N ASN A 683 -12.24 -48.32 8.07
CA ASN A 683 -11.07 -48.92 7.46
C ASN A 683 -9.80 -48.26 8.02
N LEU A 684 -9.06 -48.96 8.88
CA LEU A 684 -7.91 -48.42 9.61
C LEU A 684 -6.58 -48.89 9.02
N ASP A 685 -5.64 -47.96 8.91
CA ASP A 685 -4.21 -48.15 8.60
C ASP A 685 -3.43 -47.00 9.26
N GLY A 686 -2.14 -46.82 8.97
CA GLY A 686 -1.39 -45.63 9.39
C GLY A 686 -1.21 -45.52 10.91
N ARG A 687 -1.33 -44.31 11.44
CA ARG A 687 -1.04 -43.99 12.85
C ARG A 687 -2.31 -43.67 13.65
N LEU A 688 -2.38 -44.17 14.87
CA LEU A 688 -3.21 -43.61 15.95
C LEU A 688 -2.28 -42.79 16.87
N ASP A 689 -2.62 -41.54 17.13
CA ASP A 689 -1.86 -40.66 18.02
C ASP A 689 -2.70 -40.27 19.24
N LEU A 690 -2.24 -40.64 20.43
CA LEU A 690 -2.91 -40.41 21.70
C LEU A 690 -2.25 -39.23 22.41
N VAL A 691 -3.00 -38.16 22.61
CA VAL A 691 -2.49 -36.88 23.13
C VAL A 691 -3.09 -36.58 24.50
N PRO A 692 -2.38 -36.81 25.62
CA PRO A 692 -2.87 -36.44 26.95
C PRO A 692 -2.89 -34.92 27.13
N LEU A 693 -4.04 -34.34 27.50
CA LEU A 693 -4.19 -32.92 27.85
C LEU A 693 -3.82 -32.63 29.32
N ALA A 694 -3.89 -33.65 30.18
CA ALA A 694 -3.45 -33.63 31.57
C ALA A 694 -2.71 -34.95 31.90
N PRO A 695 -1.77 -34.96 32.86
CA PRO A 695 -1.16 -36.20 33.33
C PRO A 695 -2.23 -37.04 34.01
N TYR A 696 -2.62 -38.12 33.35
CA TYR A 696 -3.53 -39.10 33.90
C TYR A 696 -2.82 -39.96 34.95
N THR A 697 -3.57 -40.39 35.97
CA THR A 697 -3.13 -41.36 37.00
C THR A 697 -3.87 -42.68 36.85
N ASP A 698 -3.14 -43.80 36.86
CA ASP A 698 -3.71 -45.16 36.84
C ASP A 698 -4.83 -45.34 37.89
N PRO A 699 -5.80 -46.25 37.65
CA PRO A 699 -6.94 -46.46 38.55
C PRO A 699 -6.48 -46.77 39.98
N ALA A 700 -7.11 -46.14 40.96
CA ALA A 700 -6.73 -46.29 42.37
C ALA A 700 -6.97 -47.72 42.92
N VAL A 701 -7.79 -48.55 42.24
CA VAL A 701 -8.09 -49.92 42.65
C VAL A 701 -7.29 -50.90 41.78
N ARG A 702 -6.35 -51.60 42.40
CA ARG A 702 -5.47 -52.58 41.72
C ARG A 702 -6.27 -53.75 41.16
N GLY A 703 -5.93 -54.23 39.96
CA GLY A 703 -6.72 -55.22 39.24
C GLY A 703 -7.96 -54.67 38.52
N THR A 704 -8.14 -53.34 38.50
CA THR A 704 -9.13 -52.67 37.64
C THR A 704 -8.41 -51.85 36.58
N ALA A 705 -9.08 -51.68 35.44
CA ALA A 705 -8.59 -50.88 34.32
C ALA A 705 -9.69 -49.93 33.87
N ASP A 706 -9.30 -48.80 33.29
CA ASP A 706 -10.22 -47.91 32.59
C ASP A 706 -10.21 -48.25 31.10
N ASP A 707 -11.42 -48.33 30.54
CA ASP A 707 -11.66 -48.65 29.14
C ASP A 707 -12.12 -47.40 28.39
N PHE A 708 -11.44 -47.07 27.30
CA PHE A 708 -11.73 -45.91 26.47
C PHE A 708 -12.19 -46.42 25.12
N VAL A 709 -13.48 -46.27 24.82
CA VAL A 709 -14.01 -46.62 23.50
C VAL A 709 -13.81 -45.44 22.55
N ILE A 710 -12.64 -45.40 21.92
CA ILE A 710 -12.23 -44.28 21.06
C ILE A 710 -12.78 -44.38 19.63
N ILE A 711 -13.16 -45.58 19.17
CA ILE A 711 -13.83 -45.76 17.87
C ILE A 711 -15.04 -46.66 18.05
N THR A 712 -16.16 -46.26 17.45
CA THR A 712 -17.35 -47.08 17.23
C THR A 712 -17.71 -47.07 15.75
N ALA A 713 -18.07 -48.23 15.17
CA ALA A 713 -18.41 -48.40 13.76
C ALA A 713 -19.46 -49.51 13.56
N GLU A 714 -20.22 -49.51 12.45
CA GLU A 714 -21.04 -50.68 12.06
C GLU A 714 -20.15 -51.89 11.79
N ALA A 715 -19.00 -51.65 11.15
CA ALA A 715 -17.95 -52.64 10.94
C ALA A 715 -16.57 -51.97 11.02
N ARG A 716 -15.56 -52.75 11.39
CA ARG A 716 -14.16 -52.34 11.34
C ARG A 716 -13.37 -53.29 10.45
N SER A 717 -12.52 -52.72 9.60
CA SER A 717 -11.56 -53.42 8.76
C SER A 717 -10.17 -52.82 8.95
N GLY A 718 -9.12 -53.65 8.98
CA GLY A 718 -7.75 -53.19 9.17
C GLY A 718 -7.47 -52.61 10.56
N ASN A 719 -6.19 -52.51 10.92
CA ASN A 719 -5.74 -52.01 12.22
C ASN A 719 -4.76 -50.86 11.99
N PHE A 720 -4.58 -50.00 13.00
CA PHE A 720 -3.50 -49.01 12.94
C PHE A 720 -2.14 -49.71 12.83
N SER A 721 -1.33 -49.28 11.86
CA SER A 721 0.03 -49.80 11.65
C SER A 721 0.97 -49.37 12.78
N THR A 722 0.73 -48.20 13.38
CA THR A 722 1.47 -47.70 14.55
C THR A 722 0.55 -47.00 15.54
N VAL A 723 0.89 -47.06 16.82
CA VAL A 723 0.22 -46.32 17.89
C VAL A 723 1.25 -45.47 18.61
N HIS A 724 0.94 -44.20 18.81
CA HIS A 724 1.77 -43.26 19.54
C HIS A 724 1.03 -42.76 20.77
N TYR A 725 1.77 -42.51 21.84
CA TYR A 725 1.30 -41.87 23.05
C TYR A 725 2.25 -40.75 23.43
N ASN A 726 1.71 -39.55 23.61
CA ASN A 726 2.47 -38.35 24.02
C ASN A 726 3.75 -38.15 23.18
N GLY A 727 3.61 -38.27 21.85
CA GLY A 727 4.71 -38.11 20.89
C GLY A 727 5.66 -39.31 20.72
N SER A 728 5.52 -40.36 21.53
CA SER A 728 6.37 -41.57 21.47
C SER A 728 5.65 -42.75 20.83
N THR A 729 6.31 -43.46 19.92
CA THR A 729 5.79 -44.73 19.38
C THR A 729 5.73 -45.77 20.51
N LEU A 730 4.61 -46.48 20.64
CA LEU A 730 4.50 -47.63 21.54
C LEU A 730 5.16 -48.85 20.87
N PRO A 731 6.27 -49.40 21.43
CA PRO A 731 6.92 -50.61 20.91
C PRO A 731 5.96 -51.81 20.83
N THR A 732 6.16 -52.67 19.83
CA THR A 732 5.42 -53.93 19.73
C THR A 732 6.04 -55.00 20.65
N GLY A 733 5.45 -55.30 21.81
CA GLY A 733 5.84 -56.44 22.65
C GLY A 733 4.88 -56.68 23.81
N SER A 734 4.28 -57.86 24.02
CA SER A 734 4.44 -59.19 23.42
C SER A 734 3.08 -59.80 23.10
N GLY A 735 2.90 -60.15 21.81
CA GLY A 735 1.73 -60.85 21.31
C GLY A 735 0.68 -59.90 20.77
N SER A 736 0.67 -59.69 19.46
CA SER A 736 -0.58 -59.35 18.82
C SER A 736 -1.50 -60.55 19.00
N ALA A 737 -2.62 -60.39 19.71
CA ALA A 737 -3.67 -61.41 19.65
C ALA A 737 -3.99 -61.65 18.17
N GLY A 738 -4.36 -62.85 17.74
CA GLY A 738 -4.63 -63.15 16.32
C GLY A 738 -5.68 -62.24 15.63
N SER A 739 -6.34 -61.35 16.39
CA SER A 739 -7.19 -60.23 15.96
C SER A 739 -6.44 -58.94 15.57
N GLY A 740 -5.11 -58.90 15.71
CA GLY A 740 -4.27 -57.73 15.44
C GLY A 740 -4.23 -56.68 16.56
N SER A 741 -4.77 -56.97 17.75
CA SER A 741 -4.69 -56.12 18.96
C SER A 741 -3.25 -55.95 19.45
N PHE A 742 -2.94 -54.82 20.09
CA PHE A 742 -1.62 -54.56 20.67
C PHE A 742 -1.67 -54.64 22.18
N ARG A 743 -0.63 -55.22 22.78
CA ARG A 743 -0.32 -55.14 24.21
C ARG A 743 1.09 -54.59 24.36
N HIS A 744 1.29 -53.59 25.21
CA HIS A 744 2.60 -53.01 25.49
C HIS A 744 2.72 -52.69 26.98
N HIS A 745 3.78 -53.21 27.61
CA HIS A 745 3.94 -53.18 29.06
C HIS A 745 5.26 -52.54 29.53
N GLN A 746 6.04 -51.92 28.65
CA GLN A 746 7.32 -51.29 29.03
C GLN A 746 7.22 -49.76 29.14
N ALA A 747 7.36 -49.26 30.37
CA ALA A 747 7.64 -47.86 30.76
C ALA A 747 6.58 -46.77 30.43
N ASP A 748 6.22 -46.04 31.49
CA ASP A 748 5.75 -44.64 31.61
C ASP A 748 4.56 -44.15 30.74
N GLY A 749 3.88 -45.03 30.01
CA GLY A 749 2.72 -44.73 29.17
C GLY A 749 1.37 -45.13 29.78
N LEU A 750 0.35 -44.30 29.54
CA LEU A 750 -1.03 -44.44 30.04
C LEU A 750 -1.75 -45.73 29.61
N PHE A 751 -1.47 -46.26 28.42
CA PHE A 751 -2.24 -47.36 27.85
C PHE A 751 -1.39 -48.58 27.58
N ARG A 752 -1.91 -49.74 27.99
CA ARG A 752 -1.17 -51.00 27.96
C ARG A 752 -1.82 -52.04 27.04
N SER A 753 -3.05 -51.80 26.57
CA SER A 753 -3.58 -52.49 25.39
C SER A 753 -4.45 -51.63 24.47
N VAL A 754 -4.40 -51.94 23.16
CA VAL A 754 -5.36 -51.48 22.15
C VAL A 754 -6.09 -52.69 21.62
N THR A 755 -7.38 -52.78 21.92
CA THR A 755 -8.25 -53.88 21.53
C THR A 755 -9.08 -53.51 20.30
N TYR A 756 -8.91 -54.28 19.23
CA TYR A 756 -9.73 -54.18 18.03
C TYR A 756 -10.81 -55.25 18.04
N THR A 757 -12.08 -54.86 18.08
CA THR A 757 -13.22 -55.78 17.91
C THR A 757 -13.74 -55.72 16.48
N ALA A 758 -14.90 -56.33 16.20
CA ALA A 758 -15.55 -56.19 14.89
C ALA A 758 -16.13 -54.78 14.66
N THR A 759 -16.37 -54.01 15.72
CA THR A 759 -17.12 -52.73 15.67
C THR A 759 -16.50 -51.62 16.50
N THR A 760 -15.46 -51.89 17.28
CA THR A 760 -14.85 -50.90 18.19
C THR A 760 -13.33 -50.96 18.17
N VAL A 761 -12.72 -49.82 18.50
CA VAL A 761 -11.33 -49.73 18.98
C VAL A 761 -11.37 -49.21 20.41
N GLN A 762 -10.77 -49.97 21.31
CA GLN A 762 -10.79 -49.71 22.74
C GLN A 762 -9.36 -49.59 23.25
N LEU A 763 -9.08 -48.55 24.04
CA LEU A 763 -7.86 -48.46 24.81
C LEU A 763 -8.13 -48.96 26.22
N GLN A 764 -7.16 -49.63 26.80
CA GLN A 764 -7.18 -50.01 28.21
C GLN A 764 -5.81 -49.67 28.83
N ASN A 765 -5.82 -49.08 30.03
CA ASN A 765 -4.61 -48.88 30.85
C ASN A 765 -4.14 -50.20 31.51
N LEU A 766 -3.32 -50.19 32.59
CA LEU A 766 -2.90 -51.47 33.21
C LEU A 766 -4.13 -52.24 33.66
N LEU A 767 -4.26 -53.45 33.16
CA LEU A 767 -5.08 -54.48 33.77
C LEU A 767 -4.16 -55.56 34.36
N ALA A 768 -3.44 -55.22 35.45
CA ALA A 768 -2.58 -56.15 36.19
C ALA A 768 -3.07 -56.31 37.63
N LEU A 769 -3.00 -57.55 38.11
CA LEU A 769 -3.23 -57.90 39.52
C LEU A 769 -1.95 -57.66 40.32
N ALA A 770 -2.07 -57.32 41.60
CA ALA A 770 -0.88 -57.21 42.46
C ALA A 770 -0.11 -58.54 42.44
N GLY A 771 1.14 -58.52 41.96
CA GLY A 771 1.90 -59.72 41.62
C GLY A 771 2.31 -59.86 40.16
N ASP A 772 1.60 -59.22 39.23
CA ASP A 772 1.79 -59.32 37.77
C ASP A 772 2.66 -58.13 37.30
N THR A 773 3.99 -58.33 37.27
CA THR A 773 4.95 -57.26 36.94
C THR A 773 5.02 -56.95 35.45
N ASP A 774 4.68 -57.90 34.57
CA ASP A 774 4.75 -57.72 33.13
C ASP A 774 3.39 -57.54 32.46
N GLY A 775 2.30 -57.59 33.24
CA GLY A 775 0.94 -57.23 32.87
C GLY A 775 0.26 -58.23 31.94
N ASP A 776 0.78 -59.45 31.83
CA ASP A 776 0.27 -60.46 30.92
C ASP A 776 -0.98 -61.21 31.45
N GLN A 777 -1.41 -60.85 32.67
CA GLN A 777 -2.56 -61.38 33.41
C GLN A 777 -2.38 -62.80 33.94
N ASP A 778 -1.16 -63.34 33.89
CA ASP A 778 -0.76 -64.40 34.79
C ASP A 778 0.24 -63.88 35.83
N ILE A 779 0.41 -64.65 36.91
CA ILE A 779 1.34 -64.30 37.98
C ILE A 779 2.22 -65.52 38.15
N ASP A 780 3.41 -65.41 37.59
CA ASP A 780 4.30 -66.54 37.40
C ASP A 780 5.69 -66.30 38.01
N LEU A 781 6.64 -67.18 37.67
CA LEU A 781 7.98 -67.09 38.22
C LEU A 781 8.78 -65.94 37.61
N GLY A 782 8.43 -65.48 36.40
CA GLY A 782 8.94 -64.27 35.79
C GLY A 782 8.66 -63.06 36.67
N ASP A 783 7.41 -62.89 37.11
CA ASP A 783 7.04 -61.79 38.00
C ASP A 783 7.71 -61.83 39.35
N TYR A 784 7.71 -63.02 39.95
CA TYR A 784 8.41 -63.26 41.20
C TYR A 784 9.89 -62.90 41.07
N THR A 785 10.53 -63.30 39.97
CA THR A 785 11.96 -63.02 39.74
C THR A 785 12.20 -61.53 39.59
N ARG A 786 11.29 -60.80 38.94
CA ARG A 786 11.40 -59.36 38.71
C ARG A 786 11.28 -58.57 40.01
N LEU A 787 10.24 -58.84 40.80
CA LEU A 787 10.11 -58.30 42.16
C LEU A 787 11.32 -58.67 43.03
N ALA A 788 11.75 -59.94 43.01
CA ALA A 788 12.84 -60.40 43.85
C ALA A 788 14.19 -59.76 43.49
N THR A 789 14.40 -59.43 42.22
CA THR A 789 15.62 -58.80 41.73
C THR A 789 15.69 -57.33 42.13
N ASN A 790 14.55 -56.67 42.26
CA ASN A 790 14.46 -55.24 42.60
C ASN A 790 14.12 -54.98 44.08
N PHE A 791 14.12 -56.01 44.94
CA PHE A 791 13.82 -55.85 46.37
C PHE A 791 14.75 -54.83 47.04
N ALA A 792 14.19 -53.69 47.44
CA ALA A 792 14.91 -52.52 47.91
C ALA A 792 14.05 -51.74 48.95
N PRO A 793 13.92 -52.28 50.17
CA PRO A 793 13.10 -51.65 51.21
C PRO A 793 13.69 -50.29 51.61
N GLY A 794 12.91 -49.22 51.47
CA GLY A 794 13.27 -47.84 51.79
C GLY A 794 13.90 -47.00 50.68
N ASP A 795 14.02 -47.52 49.45
CA ASP A 795 14.39 -46.72 48.26
C ASP A 795 13.12 -46.15 47.60
N THR A 796 13.11 -44.87 47.23
CA THR A 796 11.92 -44.25 46.62
C THR A 796 12.06 -44.09 45.11
N GLY A 797 11.05 -44.49 44.35
CA GLY A 797 10.96 -44.29 42.90
C GLY A 797 10.96 -45.56 42.07
N LEU A 798 10.71 -46.71 42.69
CA LEU A 798 10.42 -47.97 42.01
C LEU A 798 8.98 -47.95 41.49
N ALA A 799 8.73 -48.60 40.36
CA ALA A 799 7.42 -48.65 39.72
C ALA A 799 6.81 -50.05 39.83
N TRP A 800 5.53 -50.16 39.47
CA TRP A 800 4.83 -51.45 39.37
C TRP A 800 5.61 -52.51 38.58
N THR A 801 6.24 -52.12 37.47
CA THR A 801 7.04 -53.02 36.62
C THR A 801 8.34 -53.50 37.27
N ASP A 802 8.78 -52.83 38.32
CA ASP A 802 9.92 -53.24 39.12
C ASP A 802 9.50 -54.23 40.23
N GLY A 803 8.23 -54.20 40.63
CA GLY A 803 7.66 -55.04 41.69
C GLY A 803 7.00 -54.28 42.83
N ASP A 804 6.86 -52.95 42.73
CA ASP A 804 6.14 -52.12 43.72
C ASP A 804 4.62 -52.26 43.50
N PHE A 805 4.04 -53.27 44.12
CA PHE A 805 2.67 -53.68 43.98
C PHE A 805 1.71 -52.98 44.93
N ASP A 806 2.18 -52.18 45.89
CA ASP A 806 1.33 -51.34 46.74
C ASP A 806 1.52 -49.81 46.54
N SER A 807 2.44 -49.43 45.64
CA SER A 807 2.77 -48.07 45.17
C SER A 807 3.10 -47.09 46.28
N ASP A 808 3.75 -47.57 47.34
CA ASP A 808 4.36 -46.70 48.33
C ASP A 808 5.75 -46.20 47.91
N GLY A 809 6.26 -46.69 46.77
CA GLY A 809 7.44 -46.22 46.06
C GLY A 809 8.70 -47.04 46.35
N ASP A 810 8.63 -48.07 47.18
CA ASP A 810 9.71 -49.02 47.45
C ASP A 810 9.32 -50.47 47.09
N ILE A 811 10.25 -51.43 47.23
CA ILE A 811 9.93 -52.86 47.06
C ILE A 811 10.30 -53.60 48.32
N ASP A 812 9.29 -53.99 49.09
CA ASP A 812 9.45 -54.58 50.41
C ASP A 812 8.62 -55.89 50.62
N LEU A 813 8.42 -56.27 51.87
CA LEU A 813 7.67 -57.49 52.20
C LEU A 813 6.17 -57.35 51.93
N GLY A 814 5.63 -56.13 51.92
CA GLY A 814 4.29 -55.78 51.45
C GLY A 814 4.07 -56.24 50.03
N ASP A 815 5.00 -55.98 49.12
CA ASP A 815 4.90 -56.40 47.72
C ASP A 815 4.99 -57.91 47.55
N TYR A 816 5.86 -58.58 48.30
CA TYR A 816 5.90 -60.04 48.31
C TYR A 816 4.56 -60.65 48.77
N ASN A 817 3.93 -60.06 49.79
CA ASN A 817 2.61 -60.49 50.25
C ASN A 817 1.53 -60.24 49.18
N SER A 818 1.64 -59.12 48.47
CA SER A 818 0.77 -58.77 47.34
C SER A 818 0.88 -59.80 46.22
N LEU A 819 2.10 -60.17 45.79
CA LEU A 819 2.33 -61.20 44.78
C LEU A 819 1.79 -62.57 45.20
N THR A 820 2.11 -63.01 46.42
CA THR A 820 1.71 -64.34 46.90
C THR A 820 0.21 -64.51 47.04
N SER A 821 -0.55 -63.42 47.23
CA SER A 821 -2.01 -63.46 47.33
C SER A 821 -2.70 -63.86 46.01
N ASN A 822 -2.05 -63.63 44.87
CA ASN A 822 -2.60 -63.89 43.53
C ASN A 822 -1.74 -64.87 42.69
N PHE A 823 -0.58 -65.30 43.20
CA PHE A 823 0.33 -66.24 42.54
C PHE A 823 -0.37 -67.57 42.20
N ASN A 824 -0.42 -67.92 40.90
CA ASN A 824 -1.08 -69.12 40.41
C ASN A 824 -0.16 -69.97 39.53
N PRO A 825 0.61 -70.92 40.11
CA PRO A 825 1.61 -71.70 39.38
C PRO A 825 1.01 -72.81 38.49
N ALA A 826 -0.29 -72.81 38.15
CA ALA A 826 -0.91 -73.92 37.42
C ALA A 826 -0.39 -74.13 35.97
N GLY A 827 0.43 -73.22 35.43
CA GLY A 827 1.11 -73.35 34.13
C GLY A 827 2.24 -74.38 34.05
N TYR A 828 2.71 -74.94 35.18
CA TYR A 828 3.79 -75.94 35.21
C TYR A 828 3.34 -77.38 34.89
N ALA A 829 2.49 -77.59 33.89
CA ALA A 829 2.35 -78.91 33.27
C ALA A 829 3.57 -79.17 32.37
N LEU A 830 4.75 -79.29 32.99
CA LEU A 830 5.88 -79.95 32.35
C LEU A 830 5.41 -81.38 32.04
N VAL A 831 5.35 -81.71 30.76
CA VAL A 831 5.43 -83.10 30.31
C VAL A 831 6.75 -83.62 30.85
N VAL A 832 6.75 -84.21 32.04
CA VAL A 832 7.94 -84.82 32.62
C VAL A 832 8.32 -85.98 31.70
N PRO A 833 9.48 -85.95 31.01
CA PRO A 833 10.00 -87.15 30.40
C PRO A 833 10.38 -88.09 31.55
N GLU A 834 9.76 -89.27 31.59
CA GLU A 834 10.15 -90.30 32.55
C GLU A 834 11.68 -90.53 32.51
N PRO A 835 12.41 -90.50 33.63
CA PRO A 835 13.82 -90.82 33.61
C PRO A 835 13.98 -92.32 33.34
N ALA A 836 14.68 -92.67 32.26
CA ALA A 836 15.21 -94.02 32.04
C ALA A 836 16.31 -94.33 33.07
N ALA A 837 15.92 -94.53 34.33
CA ALA A 837 16.78 -94.96 35.42
C ALA A 837 17.01 -96.48 35.39
N PHE A 838 17.52 -97.02 34.28
CA PHE A 838 17.94 -98.44 34.22
C PHE A 838 19.37 -98.69 33.69
N CYS A 839 20.16 -97.67 33.33
CA CYS A 839 21.49 -97.93 32.74
C CYS A 839 22.72 -97.31 33.40
N VAL A 840 22.64 -96.51 34.48
CA VAL A 840 23.86 -95.93 35.10
C VAL A 840 23.78 -95.83 36.63
N LEU A 841 23.38 -96.90 37.31
CA LEU A 841 23.84 -97.13 38.68
C LEU A 841 24.25 -98.60 38.81
N VAL A 842 25.53 -98.79 39.12
CA VAL A 842 26.11 -100.03 39.65
C VAL A 842 26.78 -100.99 38.64
N THR A 843 27.63 -100.39 37.79
CA THR A 843 29.04 -100.79 37.61
C THR A 843 29.91 -100.52 38.86
N GLY A 844 29.28 -100.50 40.05
CA GLY A 844 29.86 -100.11 41.35
C GLY A 844 29.71 -101.14 42.48
N LEU A 845 29.10 -102.32 42.23
CA LEU A 845 29.09 -103.45 43.18
C LEU A 845 29.68 -104.70 42.52
N LEU A 846 30.96 -104.61 42.16
CA LEU A 846 31.84 -105.78 42.01
C LEU A 846 33.24 -105.39 42.46
N LEU A 847 33.37 -105.03 43.74
CA LEU A 847 34.65 -105.02 44.47
C LEU A 847 34.32 -105.02 45.98
N LEU A 848 34.19 -106.21 46.57
CA LEU A 848 34.80 -106.64 47.85
C LEU A 848 33.97 -107.71 48.58
N ALA A 849 34.53 -108.92 48.56
CA ALA A 849 34.36 -110.05 49.49
C ALA A 849 33.00 -110.80 49.51
N GLY A 850 32.90 -112.11 49.27
CA GLY A 850 33.93 -113.12 49.00
C GLY A 850 33.38 -114.56 49.07
N VAL A 851 34.22 -115.48 48.58
CA VAL A 851 34.40 -116.90 48.96
C VAL A 851 33.44 -117.98 48.41
N LYS A 852 34.04 -118.83 47.55
CA LYS A 852 34.03 -120.32 47.43
C LYS A 852 32.79 -121.08 47.93
N PHE A 853 32.17 -121.98 47.17
CA PHE A 853 32.73 -123.07 46.34
C PHE A 853 32.17 -123.11 44.92
#